data_AF-A0A8T2JER1-F1
#
_entry.id   AF-A0A8T2JER1-F1
#
_cell.length_a   1.000
_cell.length_b   1.000
_cell.length_c   1.000
_cell.angle_alpha   90.00
_cell.angle_beta   90.00
_cell.angle_gamma   90.00
#
_symmetry.space_group_name_H-M   'P 1'
#
loop_
_entity.id
_entity.type
_entity.pdbx_description
1 polymer ?
#
loop_
_entity_poly.entity_id
_entity_poly.type
_entity_poly.pdbx_seq_one_letter_code
_entity_poly.pdbx_strand_id
1 'polypeptide(L)'
;MNRREIRRCPFKDPPPSPSVTPKGGNRGNWDQGERRRQRSQSVFGWRDFEISGSHTDITSCAKEPSLSERSIWNHTATYRPSLYRAHCDRPPLYRDRYGAAVRTVRLTGGRAASHLLAAGFWILLAVRVQVEAAEMGSSQTSKGTGRALNIGAMSPRWLFVLAVLLQAQTWGWSLTPRKTVRFHGVSEVHQSWNRGVSQVMTLTLDESRGALYVGAREVIFSLDLSNIGKELRPPIFWEAPADKKEECAQKGKNNQTECFNYIRFLQEYNRTHLITCGTYAFQPKCAYIDLSDFTLDTNNLEEGKGKCPYDPAKGHTGLVIDGTLYSATMNNFLGTEPVILRTVGQHNFMKTEYLASWLNEPNFVASAHISESIGSETGDDDKIYFFFTERALEYDCYTEQVVSRVARVCKGDQGGARTLQRKWTSFLKARLLCSVPELQLNFNHLQSVFTLQADQWRSTQFFASFQARWGDSSVSAVCQYSIQDIQKVFDGPYKEYREQSQKWGRYSDAVPSPRPGSCITNWHRNNGWYNSLELPDNTLNFAKKHPLMDDSATPSRGRPLLVRKETNFTTLAVHRTLGLDGELYDVLFIGTENGWLNKAVSFGSSVHIIEELQVFDRAYPVHSLAVSTNKFLLFVGSLSGLVQIPLADCSKYRSCADCILARDPYCAWSLNRSRCVRADELQR
;
A
#
# COMPACT_ATOMS: atom_id res chain seq x y z
N MET A 1 -25.10 22.34 -17.76
CA MET A 1 -25.40 21.64 -16.49
C MET A 1 -25.25 22.65 -15.36
N ASN A 2 -26.36 22.97 -14.68
CA ASN A 2 -26.37 23.99 -13.63
C ASN A 2 -25.47 23.58 -12.46
N ARG A 3 -24.41 24.36 -12.20
CA ARG A 3 -23.70 24.35 -10.92
C ARG A 3 -24.72 24.69 -9.82
N ARG A 4 -25.28 23.68 -9.16
CA ARG A 4 -26.01 23.89 -7.90
C ARG A 4 -24.96 24.20 -6.84
N GLU A 5 -25.08 25.39 -6.26
CA GLU A 5 -24.28 25.84 -5.14
C GLU A 5 -24.14 24.73 -4.09
N ILE A 6 -22.91 24.54 -3.62
CA ILE A 6 -22.62 23.81 -2.37
C ILE A 6 -23.26 24.65 -1.24
N ARG A 7 -24.55 24.44 -0.98
CA ARG A 7 -25.31 25.22 0.00
C ARG A 7 -25.20 24.62 1.39
N ARG A 8 -24.93 25.51 2.35
CA ARG A 8 -24.89 25.29 3.80
C ARG A 8 -26.20 24.64 4.28
N CYS A 9 -26.08 23.82 5.33
CA CYS A 9 -27.24 23.31 6.05
C CYS A 9 -28.19 24.47 6.40
N PRO A 10 -29.50 24.38 6.09
CA PRO A 10 -30.43 25.42 6.49
C PRO A 10 -30.53 25.40 8.02
N PHE A 11 -29.93 26.39 8.67
CA PHE A 11 -30.29 26.73 10.04
C PHE A 11 -31.68 27.35 9.99
N LYS A 12 -32.63 26.78 10.75
CA LYS A 12 -33.91 27.43 10.99
C LYS A 12 -33.65 28.60 11.94
N ASP A 13 -33.61 29.82 11.41
CA ASP A 13 -33.73 31.01 12.25
C ASP A 13 -35.14 31.04 12.88
N PRO A 14 -35.27 31.46 14.14
CA PRO A 14 -36.58 31.67 14.76
C PRO A 14 -37.35 32.81 14.03
N PRO A 15 -38.69 32.77 14.01
CA PRO A 15 -39.48 33.71 13.21
C PRO A 15 -39.35 35.16 13.74
N PRO A 16 -39.31 36.18 12.86
CA PRO A 16 -39.24 37.57 13.29
C PRO A 16 -40.64 38.06 13.74
N SER A 17 -40.66 38.83 14.82
CA SER A 17 -41.80 39.65 15.24
C SER A 17 -41.93 40.92 14.37
N PRO A 18 -43.14 41.51 14.24
CA PRO A 18 -43.45 42.42 13.13
C PRO A 18 -43.23 43.91 13.45
N SER A 19 -43.18 44.70 12.36
CA SER A 19 -43.32 46.17 12.23
C SER A 19 -42.04 46.98 12.53
N VAL A 20 -41.68 48.07 11.84
CA VAL A 20 -42.43 49.16 11.19
C VAL A 20 -41.58 49.75 10.04
N THR A 21 -42.21 50.14 8.93
CA THR A 21 -41.62 51.00 7.87
C THR A 21 -41.70 52.48 8.26
N PRO A 22 -40.78 53.33 7.78
CA PRO A 22 -41.22 54.24 6.71
C PRO A 22 -40.16 54.60 5.64
N LYS A 23 -40.64 54.55 4.41
CA LYS A 23 -40.53 55.53 3.30
C LYS A 23 -39.22 56.33 3.10
N GLY A 24 -38.68 56.17 1.88
CA GLY A 24 -38.62 57.27 0.91
C GLY A 24 -37.25 57.57 0.30
N GLY A 25 -37.17 57.65 -1.03
CA GLY A 25 -36.20 58.55 -1.70
C GLY A 25 -35.32 58.01 -2.82
N ASN A 26 -35.92 57.61 -3.94
CA ASN A 26 -35.58 57.89 -5.35
C ASN A 26 -34.17 58.34 -5.83
N ARG A 27 -33.82 57.76 -7.00
CA ARG A 27 -32.99 58.24 -8.15
C ARG A 27 -31.46 58.23 -7.95
N GLY A 28 -30.63 57.82 -8.92
CA GLY A 28 -30.87 57.46 -10.31
C GLY A 28 -29.59 56.93 -11.01
N ASN A 29 -29.79 56.42 -12.23
CA ASN A 29 -28.82 55.90 -13.21
C ASN A 29 -27.63 56.83 -13.51
N TRP A 30 -26.55 56.26 -14.05
CA TRP A 30 -25.91 56.51 -15.37
C TRP A 30 -24.56 55.75 -15.35
N ASP A 31 -24.42 54.60 -16.03
CA ASP A 31 -24.12 54.35 -17.45
C ASP A 31 -22.64 54.46 -17.87
N GLN A 32 -22.18 53.35 -18.46
CA GLN A 32 -21.20 53.16 -19.56
C GLN A 32 -19.73 53.60 -19.47
N GLY A 33 -18.85 52.73 -20.00
CA GLY A 33 -17.49 53.14 -20.36
C GLY A 33 -16.50 52.01 -20.62
N GLU A 34 -16.72 51.23 -21.68
CA GLU A 34 -15.90 50.13 -22.18
C GLU A 34 -14.71 50.63 -23.03
N ARG A 35 -13.52 49.98 -22.98
CA ARG A 35 -12.73 49.44 -24.15
C ARG A 35 -11.18 49.34 -24.00
N ARG A 36 -10.69 48.13 -24.34
CA ARG A 36 -9.58 47.72 -25.26
C ARG A 36 -8.14 48.21 -25.01
N ARG A 37 -7.17 47.32 -24.74
CA ARG A 37 -6.38 46.36 -25.60
C ARG A 37 -5.11 46.96 -26.26
N GLN A 38 -3.96 46.34 -25.98
CA GLN A 38 -2.82 45.91 -26.84
C GLN A 38 -1.47 46.13 -26.11
N ARG A 39 -0.67 45.08 -25.81
CA ARG A 39 0.32 44.31 -26.63
C ARG A 39 1.61 45.07 -26.93
N SER A 40 2.75 44.57 -26.43
CA SER A 40 4.05 44.54 -27.15
C SER A 40 5.02 43.53 -26.51
N GLN A 41 5.78 42.86 -27.37
CA GLN A 41 6.85 41.89 -27.11
C GLN A 41 8.22 42.59 -26.95
N SER A 42 9.21 41.88 -26.39
CA SER A 42 10.60 41.93 -26.88
C SER A 42 11.43 40.72 -26.40
N VAL A 43 12.31 40.27 -27.30
CA VAL A 43 13.26 39.13 -27.30
C VAL A 43 14.69 39.65 -27.11
N PHE A 44 15.62 38.84 -26.58
CA PHE A 44 17.10 38.73 -26.83
C PHE A 44 17.69 37.81 -25.73
N GLY A 45 18.66 36.88 -25.87
CA GLY A 45 19.55 36.41 -26.94
C GLY A 45 20.96 36.05 -26.37
N TRP A 46 21.29 34.75 -26.33
CA TRP A 46 22.61 34.03 -26.44
C TRP A 46 23.88 34.37 -25.61
N ARG A 47 24.58 33.33 -25.11
CA ARG A 47 25.97 32.91 -25.51
C ARG A 47 26.50 31.65 -24.80
N ASP A 48 27.26 30.85 -25.57
CA ASP A 48 27.99 29.61 -25.26
C ASP A 48 29.37 29.80 -24.60
N PHE A 49 29.93 28.71 -24.04
CA PHE A 49 31.39 28.46 -23.95
C PHE A 49 31.72 26.95 -23.83
N GLU A 50 32.46 26.41 -24.79
CA GLU A 50 33.24 25.16 -24.76
C GLU A 50 34.73 25.47 -24.61
N ILE A 51 35.52 24.63 -23.91
CA ILE A 51 36.95 24.36 -24.16
C ILE A 51 37.27 22.89 -23.79
N SER A 52 38.18 22.29 -24.56
CA SER A 52 38.56 20.89 -24.71
C SER A 52 40.00 20.54 -24.24
N GLY A 53 40.31 19.22 -24.20
CA GLY A 53 41.65 18.59 -24.35
C GLY A 53 42.28 17.97 -23.09
N SER A 54 43.09 16.89 -23.08
CA SER A 54 43.53 15.84 -24.03
C SER A 54 44.60 14.93 -23.34
N HIS A 55 44.64 13.60 -23.64
CA HIS A 55 45.76 12.60 -23.64
C HIS A 55 46.62 12.35 -22.35
N THR A 56 47.24 11.19 -22.05
CA THR A 56 48.00 10.12 -22.80
C THR A 56 48.16 8.83 -21.94
N ASP A 57 48.46 7.71 -22.62
CA ASP A 57 48.71 6.30 -22.19
C ASP A 57 49.93 6.01 -21.29
N ILE A 58 50.01 4.77 -20.74
CA ILE A 58 51.17 3.83 -20.77
C ILE A 58 50.80 2.40 -20.26
N THR A 59 51.44 1.42 -20.91
CA THR A 59 51.47 -0.07 -20.95
C THR A 59 51.73 -0.89 -19.66
N SER A 60 51.03 -2.02 -19.43
CA SER A 60 51.35 -3.46 -19.66
C SER A 60 52.13 -4.22 -18.55
N CYS A 61 51.61 -5.37 -18.08
CA CYS A 61 52.24 -6.71 -18.12
C CYS A 61 51.55 -7.75 -17.21
N ALA A 62 51.65 -9.02 -17.64
CA ALA A 62 50.95 -10.22 -17.20
C ALA A 62 51.38 -10.82 -15.84
N LYS A 63 50.49 -11.64 -15.23
CA LYS A 63 50.70 -13.07 -14.89
C LYS A 63 49.56 -13.65 -14.04
N GLU A 64 48.94 -14.73 -14.52
CA GLU A 64 48.41 -15.82 -13.69
C GLU A 64 49.60 -16.68 -13.19
N PRO A 65 49.50 -17.36 -12.03
CA PRO A 65 48.95 -18.71 -12.02
C PRO A 65 48.05 -19.06 -10.82
N SER A 66 47.54 -20.27 -10.95
CA SER A 66 46.54 -21.02 -10.19
C SER A 66 46.98 -21.56 -8.82
N LEU A 67 45.98 -22.15 -8.13
CA LEU A 67 46.00 -23.27 -7.17
C LEU A 67 45.95 -23.00 -5.65
N SER A 68 44.84 -23.52 -5.11
CA SER A 68 44.70 -24.44 -3.96
C SER A 68 44.97 -24.00 -2.51
N GLU A 69 43.91 -24.21 -1.72
CA GLU A 69 43.85 -24.83 -0.39
C GLU A 69 44.27 -24.06 0.89
N ARG A 70 43.26 -23.96 1.77
CA ARG A 70 43.27 -24.18 3.23
C ARG A 70 44.51 -23.74 4.02
N SER A 71 44.32 -22.76 4.92
CA SER A 71 44.13 -23.02 6.36
C SER A 71 44.25 -21.74 7.20
N ILE A 72 43.29 -21.62 8.11
CA ILE A 72 43.33 -21.08 9.48
C ILE A 72 44.68 -20.50 9.92
N TRP A 73 44.72 -19.22 10.30
CA TRP A 73 45.41 -18.76 11.52
C TRP A 73 44.78 -17.46 12.05
N ASN A 74 44.48 -17.50 13.36
CA ASN A 74 44.15 -16.36 14.19
C ASN A 74 45.34 -15.40 14.25
N HIS A 75 45.11 -14.10 14.03
CA HIS A 75 45.91 -13.07 14.68
C HIS A 75 45.06 -11.84 15.01
N THR A 76 45.02 -11.56 16.32
CA THR A 76 44.63 -10.32 16.95
C THR A 76 45.56 -9.18 16.51
N ALA A 77 45.00 -8.15 15.88
CA ALA A 77 45.67 -6.87 15.70
C ALA A 77 44.68 -5.72 15.97
N THR A 78 45.00 -4.97 17.01
CA THR A 78 44.42 -3.70 17.41
C THR A 78 44.66 -2.64 16.34
N TYR A 79 43.60 -2.05 15.78
CA TYR A 79 43.70 -0.84 14.95
C TYR A 79 42.59 0.15 15.31
N ARG A 80 42.99 1.39 15.56
CA ARG A 80 42.11 2.55 15.81
C ARG A 80 41.39 2.94 14.52
N PRO A 81 40.05 3.17 14.51
CA PRO A 81 39.40 3.78 13.36
C PRO A 81 39.43 5.31 13.46
N SER A 82 39.92 5.94 12.39
CA SER A 82 39.66 7.34 12.05
C SER A 82 38.16 7.52 11.74
N LEU A 83 37.55 8.48 12.42
CA LEU A 83 36.15 8.87 12.29
C LEU A 83 35.86 9.48 10.91
N TYR A 84 35.11 8.78 10.07
CA TYR A 84 34.15 9.40 9.15
C TYR A 84 32.78 8.72 9.34
N ARG A 85 31.80 9.54 9.70
CA ARG A 85 30.50 9.18 10.26
C ARG A 85 29.53 8.85 9.11
N ALA A 86 29.22 7.58 8.91
CA ALA A 86 27.99 7.19 8.22
C ALA A 86 26.85 7.22 9.25
N HIS A 87 25.77 7.94 8.94
CA HIS A 87 24.58 8.02 9.80
C HIS A 87 23.82 6.69 9.77
N CYS A 88 23.89 5.95 10.87
CA CYS A 88 22.98 4.85 11.19
C CYS A 88 22.49 5.07 12.64
N ASP A 89 21.20 5.32 12.81
CA ASP A 89 20.58 5.57 14.11
C ASP A 89 20.56 4.29 14.97
N ARG A 90 20.94 4.44 16.25
CA ARG A 90 20.68 3.46 17.31
C ARG A 90 19.68 4.07 18.30
N PRO A 91 18.69 3.31 18.81
CA PRO A 91 17.96 3.71 20.01
C PRO A 91 18.86 3.51 21.26
N PRO A 92 18.73 4.35 22.32
CA PRO A 92 19.53 4.19 23.53
C PRO A 92 19.04 3.01 24.37
N LEU A 93 19.97 2.09 24.70
CA LEU A 93 19.80 1.09 25.76
C LEU A 93 19.95 1.80 27.11
N TYR A 94 18.86 1.96 27.86
CA TYR A 94 18.93 2.33 29.27
C TYR A 94 19.13 1.06 30.10
N ARG A 95 20.25 1.01 30.82
CA ARG A 95 20.63 -0.10 31.71
C ARG A 95 20.39 0.35 33.14
N ASP A 96 19.33 -0.16 33.77
CA ASP A 96 19.04 0.07 35.18
C ASP A 96 20.14 -0.55 36.07
N ARG A 97 20.76 0.29 36.91
CA ARG A 97 21.40 -0.13 38.16
C ARG A 97 20.65 0.52 39.31
N TYR A 98 19.75 -0.24 39.94
CA TYR A 98 19.27 0.07 41.28
C TYR A 98 20.27 -0.49 42.30
N GLY A 99 21.01 0.41 42.95
CA GLY A 99 21.71 0.16 44.20
C GLY A 99 20.97 0.89 45.32
N ALA A 100 20.51 0.14 46.31
CA ALA A 100 19.73 0.63 47.44
C ALA A 100 20.47 1.64 48.32
N ALA A 101 19.77 2.68 48.76
CA ALA A 101 20.07 3.38 50.01
C ALA A 101 18.77 3.91 50.62
N VAL A 102 18.28 3.20 51.62
CA VAL A 102 17.19 3.63 52.51
C VAL A 102 17.74 4.73 53.42
N ARG A 103 17.12 5.92 53.40
CA ARG A 103 17.10 6.82 54.56
C ARG A 103 15.70 7.41 54.74
N THR A 104 15.09 6.97 55.83
CA THR A 104 13.88 7.50 56.44
C THR A 104 14.09 8.93 56.91
N VAL A 105 13.21 9.85 56.49
CA VAL A 105 12.93 11.09 57.21
C VAL A 105 11.42 11.23 57.29
N ARG A 106 10.89 11.13 58.51
CA ARG A 106 9.50 11.52 58.86
C ARG A 106 9.41 13.03 58.78
N LEU A 107 8.41 13.56 58.05
CA LEU A 107 7.87 14.89 58.29
C LEU A 107 6.34 14.82 58.32
N THR A 108 5.83 15.23 59.47
CA THR A 108 4.46 15.50 59.87
C THR A 108 3.88 16.72 59.15
N GLY A 109 2.56 16.74 58.93
CA GLY A 109 1.82 18.01 58.82
C GLY A 109 0.86 18.10 57.63
N GLY A 110 -0.43 17.91 57.90
CA GLY A 110 -1.51 18.24 56.97
C GLY A 110 -1.70 19.75 56.81
N ARG A 111 -1.84 20.20 55.55
CA ARG A 111 -2.56 21.41 55.08
C ARG A 111 -2.38 21.71 53.57
N ALA A 112 -1.86 20.79 52.76
CA ALA A 112 -1.64 21.01 51.32
C ALA A 112 -2.72 20.40 50.38
N ALA A 113 -3.64 19.58 50.89
CA ALA A 113 -4.63 18.89 50.04
C ALA A 113 -5.84 19.77 49.62
N SER A 114 -6.10 20.86 50.34
CA SER A 114 -7.29 21.69 50.12
C SER A 114 -7.15 22.70 48.98
N HIS A 115 -5.92 23.09 48.61
CA HIS A 115 -5.68 24.08 47.54
C HIS A 115 -5.61 23.46 46.13
N LEU A 116 -5.31 22.17 46.01
CA LEU A 116 -5.25 21.47 44.71
C LEU A 116 -6.63 21.12 44.15
N LEU A 117 -7.62 20.84 45.01
CA LEU A 117 -8.99 20.56 44.59
C LEU A 117 -9.75 21.82 44.16
N ALA A 118 -9.46 22.98 44.77
CA ALA A 118 -10.04 24.26 44.35
C ALA A 118 -9.52 24.70 42.97
N ALA A 119 -8.23 24.50 42.67
CA ALA A 119 -7.66 24.84 41.37
C ALA A 119 -8.21 23.96 40.23
N GLY A 120 -8.46 22.67 40.47
CA GLY A 120 -9.07 21.77 39.49
C GLY A 120 -10.50 22.15 39.11
N PHE A 121 -11.29 22.66 40.07
CA PHE A 121 -12.67 23.08 39.83
C PHE A 121 -12.76 24.34 38.96
N TRP A 122 -11.86 25.31 39.16
CA TRP A 122 -11.80 26.53 38.33
C TRP A 122 -11.28 26.27 36.91
N ILE A 123 -10.39 25.30 36.72
CA ILE A 123 -9.90 24.89 35.39
C ILE A 123 -11.01 24.21 34.59
N LEU A 124 -11.79 23.32 35.21
CA LEU A 124 -12.93 22.68 34.55
C LEU A 124 -14.06 23.68 34.24
N LEU A 125 -14.28 24.69 35.09
CA LEU A 125 -15.25 25.76 34.83
C LEU A 125 -14.78 26.68 33.68
N ALA A 126 -13.49 27.01 33.61
CA ALA A 126 -12.93 27.84 32.53
C ALA A 126 -12.97 27.13 31.17
N VAL A 127 -12.70 25.82 31.14
CA VAL A 127 -12.84 24.99 29.92
C VAL A 127 -14.30 24.89 29.50
N ARG A 128 -15.25 24.79 30.44
CA ARG A 128 -16.68 24.72 30.13
C ARG A 128 -17.24 26.06 29.60
N VAL A 129 -16.76 27.19 30.14
CA VAL A 129 -17.14 28.54 29.67
C VAL A 129 -16.50 28.87 28.31
N GLN A 130 -15.29 28.38 28.00
CA GLN A 130 -14.68 28.58 26.67
C GLN A 130 -15.31 27.72 25.58
N VAL A 131 -15.81 26.52 25.92
CA VAL A 131 -16.55 25.67 24.98
C VAL A 131 -17.94 26.26 24.69
N GLU A 132 -18.63 26.81 25.70
CA GLU A 132 -19.93 27.49 25.50
C GLU A 132 -19.79 28.85 24.79
N ALA A 133 -18.66 29.55 24.92
CA ALA A 133 -18.39 30.80 24.19
C ALA A 133 -17.97 30.58 22.72
N ALA A 134 -17.52 29.38 22.35
CA ALA A 134 -17.18 29.04 20.96
C ALA A 134 -18.41 28.61 20.12
N GLU A 135 -19.56 28.36 20.76
CA GLU A 135 -20.82 27.98 20.10
C GLU A 135 -21.81 29.16 19.90
N MET A 136 -21.50 30.36 20.37
CA MET A 136 -22.32 31.56 20.12
C MET A 136 -21.46 32.70 19.55
N GLY A 137 -21.38 32.78 18.22
CA GLY A 137 -20.59 33.80 17.54
C GLY A 137 -21.10 34.11 16.14
N SER A 138 -22.36 34.53 16.01
CA SER A 138 -22.84 35.26 14.82
C SER A 138 -23.34 36.64 15.22
N SER A 139 -22.78 37.67 14.59
CA SER A 139 -23.41 38.97 14.28
C SER A 139 -24.02 39.75 15.46
N GLN A 140 -23.32 40.79 15.93
CA GLN A 140 -23.95 42.10 16.11
C GLN A 140 -22.92 43.23 16.15
N THR A 141 -23.14 44.19 15.26
CA THR A 141 -22.55 45.53 15.23
C THR A 141 -23.23 46.41 16.28
N SER A 142 -22.47 47.02 17.19
CA SER A 142 -22.89 48.18 17.97
C SER A 142 -21.69 48.95 18.50
N LYS A 143 -21.86 50.28 18.51
CA LYS A 143 -20.85 51.32 18.70
C LYS A 143 -20.40 51.45 20.15
N GLY A 144 -19.11 51.76 20.32
CA GLY A 144 -18.65 52.70 21.36
C GLY A 144 -18.28 52.10 22.72
N THR A 145 -17.00 51.83 22.93
CA THR A 145 -16.12 52.58 23.85
C THR A 145 -14.75 51.89 23.87
N GLY A 146 -13.73 52.62 23.46
CA GLY A 146 -12.36 52.12 23.42
C GLY A 146 -11.83 51.87 24.83
N ARG A 147 -11.53 50.61 25.13
CA ARG A 147 -10.47 50.23 26.07
C ARG A 147 -9.59 49.21 25.37
N ALA A 148 -8.42 49.68 24.93
CA ALA A 148 -7.35 48.81 24.48
C ALA A 148 -6.99 47.85 25.63
N LEU A 149 -7.20 46.54 25.46
CA LEU A 149 -6.60 45.55 26.33
C LEU A 149 -5.11 45.51 26.00
N ASN A 150 -4.30 46.01 26.94
CA ASN A 150 -2.86 45.84 26.93
C ASN A 150 -2.53 44.33 26.92
N ILE A 151 -2.03 43.83 25.79
CA ILE A 151 -1.35 42.53 25.71
C ILE A 151 0.06 42.76 26.26
N GLY A 152 0.16 42.87 27.58
CA GLY A 152 1.43 43.05 28.29
C GLY A 152 1.41 42.22 29.55
N ALA A 153 2.36 41.28 29.65
CA ALA A 153 2.61 40.38 30.77
C ALA A 153 1.69 39.15 30.92
N MET A 154 1.63 38.29 29.89
CA MET A 154 1.51 36.86 30.17
C MET A 154 2.83 36.39 30.79
N SER A 155 2.81 35.83 32.00
CA SER A 155 4.04 35.36 32.65
C SER A 155 4.77 34.34 31.75
N PRO A 156 6.11 34.24 31.80
CA PRO A 156 6.87 33.29 30.99
C PRO A 156 6.37 31.85 31.12
N ARG A 157 5.81 31.48 32.29
CA ARG A 157 5.21 30.15 32.54
C ARG A 157 3.97 29.89 31.70
N TRP A 158 3.13 30.90 31.44
CA TRP A 158 1.93 30.77 30.64
C TRP A 158 2.25 30.75 29.14
N LEU A 159 3.27 31.49 28.70
CA LEU A 159 3.81 31.37 27.35
C LEU A 159 4.49 30.01 27.12
N PHE A 160 5.17 29.46 28.14
CA PHE A 160 5.74 28.11 28.07
C PHE A 160 4.65 27.03 28.05
N VAL A 161 3.57 27.18 28.84
CA VAL A 161 2.44 26.25 28.81
C VAL A 161 1.67 26.36 27.51
N LEU A 162 1.45 27.56 26.96
CA LEU A 162 0.87 27.73 25.62
C LEU A 162 1.80 27.17 24.54
N ALA A 163 3.12 27.39 24.63
CA ALA A 163 4.09 26.83 23.70
C ALA A 163 4.16 25.30 23.82
N VAL A 164 4.06 24.72 25.02
CA VAL A 164 4.01 23.27 25.25
C VAL A 164 2.67 22.68 24.81
N LEU A 165 1.55 23.39 24.96
CA LEU A 165 0.23 22.96 24.45
C LEU A 165 0.13 23.13 22.92
N LEU A 166 0.76 24.16 22.35
CA LEU A 166 0.91 24.34 20.89
C LEU A 166 1.93 23.36 20.31
N GLN A 167 2.98 22.97 21.05
CA GLN A 167 3.90 21.88 20.69
C GLN A 167 3.29 20.49 20.95
N ALA A 168 2.30 20.36 21.84
CA ALA A 168 1.54 19.12 21.97
C ALA A 168 0.58 18.91 20.78
N GLN A 169 0.22 19.98 20.06
CA GLN A 169 -0.51 19.87 18.79
C GLN A 169 0.36 19.41 17.61
N THR A 170 1.69 19.30 17.77
CA THR A 170 2.58 18.77 16.71
C THR A 170 2.77 17.25 16.77
N TRP A 171 1.91 16.52 17.49
CA TRP A 171 1.97 15.05 17.65
C TRP A 171 0.93 14.31 16.80
N GLY A 172 0.36 14.95 15.78
CA GLY A 172 -0.71 14.40 14.93
C GLY A 172 -0.24 13.59 13.71
N TRP A 173 0.86 12.83 13.80
CA TRP A 173 1.32 11.99 12.68
C TRP A 173 0.53 10.69 12.57
N SER A 174 -0.09 10.23 13.66
CA SER A 174 -1.05 9.13 13.64
C SER A 174 -2.48 9.67 13.47
N LEU A 175 -3.14 9.32 12.37
CA LEU A 175 -4.52 9.74 12.13
C LEU A 175 -5.49 9.00 13.06
N THR A 176 -6.51 9.72 13.56
CA THR A 176 -7.61 9.16 14.36
C THR A 176 -8.87 9.01 13.51
N PRO A 177 -9.55 7.86 13.55
CA PRO A 177 -10.87 7.68 12.94
C PRO A 177 -11.86 8.70 13.48
N ARG A 178 -12.67 9.28 12.60
CA ARG A 178 -13.77 10.17 13.03
C ARG A 178 -14.83 9.42 13.83
N LYS A 179 -15.08 8.15 13.47
CA LYS A 179 -16.08 7.30 14.13
C LYS A 179 -15.58 5.87 14.28
N THR A 180 -15.81 5.28 15.44
CA THR A 180 -15.53 3.86 15.73
C THR A 180 -16.85 3.12 15.87
N VAL A 181 -17.06 2.09 15.06
CA VAL A 181 -18.26 1.25 15.09
C VAL A 181 -17.87 -0.15 15.56
N ARG A 182 -18.40 -0.54 16.73
CA ARG A 182 -18.23 -1.87 17.30
C ARG A 182 -19.07 -2.90 16.56
N PHE A 183 -18.74 -4.18 16.73
CA PHE A 183 -19.36 -5.29 16.01
C PHE A 183 -20.89 -5.25 15.97
N HIS A 184 -21.56 -5.01 17.11
CA HIS A 184 -23.02 -4.90 17.17
C HIS A 184 -23.59 -3.81 16.25
N GLY A 185 -22.95 -2.64 16.20
CA GLY A 185 -23.37 -1.55 15.32
C GLY A 185 -23.08 -1.81 13.84
N VAL A 186 -22.13 -2.70 13.52
CA VAL A 186 -21.92 -3.16 12.14
C VAL A 186 -22.97 -4.24 11.78
N SER A 187 -23.32 -5.13 12.71
CA SER A 187 -24.19 -6.32 12.48
C SER A 187 -25.60 -6.01 12.00
N GLU A 188 -26.09 -4.81 12.24
CA GLU A 188 -27.39 -4.36 11.75
C GLU A 188 -27.42 -4.12 10.23
N VAL A 189 -26.25 -3.96 9.59
CA VAL A 189 -26.12 -3.52 8.19
C VAL A 189 -25.27 -4.47 7.35
N HIS A 190 -24.79 -5.59 7.93
CA HIS A 190 -23.95 -6.56 7.23
C HIS A 190 -24.49 -7.96 7.26
N GLN A 191 -24.05 -8.75 6.29
CA GLN A 191 -24.31 -10.18 6.25
C GLN A 191 -23.02 -10.93 6.57
N SER A 192 -23.08 -11.82 7.55
CA SER A 192 -21.99 -12.73 7.90
C SER A 192 -22.26 -14.10 7.29
N TRP A 193 -21.22 -14.75 6.76
CA TRP A 193 -21.30 -16.09 6.22
C TRP A 193 -20.12 -16.91 6.76
N ASN A 194 -20.41 -18.04 7.40
CA ASN A 194 -19.40 -18.82 8.12
C ASN A 194 -19.60 -20.34 8.03
N ARG A 195 -20.48 -20.86 7.14
CA ARG A 195 -21.00 -22.25 7.02
C ARG A 195 -20.00 -23.41 7.29
N GLY A 196 -19.48 -23.54 8.51
CA GLY A 196 -18.34 -24.41 8.84
C GLY A 196 -17.02 -24.05 8.14
N VAL A 197 -16.94 -22.89 7.48
CA VAL A 197 -15.78 -22.51 6.66
C VAL A 197 -14.71 -21.88 7.54
N SER A 198 -13.48 -22.32 7.35
CA SER A 198 -12.31 -21.77 8.01
C SER A 198 -11.33 -21.26 6.96
N GLN A 199 -10.61 -20.18 7.30
CA GLN A 199 -9.48 -19.67 6.51
C GLN A 199 -9.92 -19.19 5.12
N VAL A 200 -10.77 -18.16 5.05
CA VAL A 200 -11.12 -17.52 3.76
C VAL A 200 -9.93 -16.69 3.28
N MET A 201 -9.19 -17.23 2.31
CA MET A 201 -7.91 -16.66 1.87
C MET A 201 -8.01 -15.88 0.56
N THR A 202 -8.81 -16.36 -0.40
CA THR A 202 -8.89 -15.76 -1.75
C THR A 202 -10.33 -15.39 -2.10
N LEU A 203 -10.52 -14.19 -2.62
CA LEU A 203 -11.80 -13.68 -3.12
C LEU A 203 -11.64 -13.28 -4.58
N THR A 204 -12.45 -13.84 -5.46
CA THR A 204 -12.45 -13.52 -6.91
C THR A 204 -13.85 -13.07 -7.32
N LEU A 205 -13.93 -11.86 -7.85
CA LEU A 205 -15.18 -11.27 -8.31
C LEU A 205 -15.41 -11.60 -9.78
N ASP A 206 -16.61 -12.07 -10.13
CA ASP A 206 -17.11 -12.09 -11.49
C ASP A 206 -18.42 -11.28 -11.54
N GLU A 207 -18.28 -9.99 -11.82
CA GLU A 207 -19.43 -9.09 -11.89
C GLU A 207 -20.35 -9.41 -13.08
N SER A 208 -19.82 -10.01 -14.16
CA SER A 208 -20.59 -10.35 -15.35
C SER A 208 -21.58 -11.48 -15.08
N ARG A 209 -21.17 -12.46 -14.25
CA ARG A 209 -22.02 -13.58 -13.80
C ARG A 209 -22.73 -13.29 -12.49
N GLY A 210 -22.42 -12.17 -11.84
CA GLY A 210 -22.93 -11.84 -10.51
C GLY A 210 -22.49 -12.86 -9.46
N ALA A 211 -21.27 -13.39 -9.59
CA ALA A 211 -20.71 -14.41 -8.72
C ALA A 211 -19.51 -13.89 -7.91
N LEU A 212 -19.38 -14.36 -6.68
CA LEU A 212 -18.18 -14.25 -5.85
C LEU A 212 -17.63 -15.65 -5.62
N TYR A 213 -16.44 -15.93 -6.14
CA TYR A 213 -15.73 -17.17 -5.87
C TYR A 213 -14.85 -17.02 -4.63
N VAL A 214 -14.99 -17.97 -3.71
CA VAL A 214 -14.32 -17.94 -2.40
C VAL A 214 -13.47 -19.19 -2.25
N GLY A 215 -12.15 -19.01 -2.17
CA GLY A 215 -11.21 -20.09 -1.87
C GLY A 215 -10.85 -20.09 -0.39
N ALA A 216 -11.08 -21.22 0.27
CA ALA A 216 -10.84 -21.41 1.70
C ALA A 216 -9.95 -22.64 1.96
N ARG A 217 -9.88 -23.12 3.21
CA ARG A 217 -9.23 -24.40 3.50
C ARG A 217 -10.12 -25.55 2.98
N GLU A 218 -9.60 -26.29 2.01
CA GLU A 218 -10.13 -27.51 1.39
C GLU A 218 -11.42 -27.37 0.58
N VAL A 219 -11.91 -26.14 0.39
CA VAL A 219 -13.20 -25.92 -0.28
C VAL A 219 -13.19 -24.62 -1.08
N ILE A 220 -13.95 -24.63 -2.19
CA ILE A 220 -14.18 -23.48 -3.06
C ILE A 220 -15.69 -23.29 -3.20
N PHE A 221 -16.15 -22.05 -3.00
CA PHE A 221 -17.57 -21.68 -3.10
C PHE A 221 -17.82 -20.76 -4.28
N SER A 222 -19.05 -20.81 -4.80
CA SER A 222 -19.63 -19.84 -5.73
C SER A 222 -20.85 -19.21 -5.06
N LEU A 223 -20.74 -17.94 -4.67
CA LEU A 223 -21.76 -17.20 -3.93
C LEU A 223 -22.40 -16.11 -4.80
N ASP A 224 -23.65 -15.77 -4.52
CA ASP A 224 -24.33 -14.65 -5.18
C ASP A 224 -23.69 -13.34 -4.73
N LEU A 225 -23.25 -12.53 -5.70
CA LEU A 225 -22.55 -11.29 -5.43
C LEU A 225 -23.42 -10.25 -4.69
N SER A 226 -24.75 -10.38 -4.73
CA SER A 226 -25.67 -9.47 -4.02
C SER A 226 -26.02 -9.98 -2.62
N ASN A 227 -25.86 -11.28 -2.36
CA ASN A 227 -26.23 -11.93 -1.11
C ASN A 227 -25.35 -13.18 -0.89
N ILE A 228 -24.28 -13.03 -0.12
CA ILE A 228 -23.34 -14.12 0.19
C ILE A 228 -23.96 -15.31 0.93
N GLY A 229 -25.18 -15.18 1.47
CA GLY A 229 -25.92 -16.30 2.06
C GLY A 229 -26.50 -17.28 1.04
N LYS A 230 -26.52 -16.91 -0.24
CA LYS A 230 -27.01 -17.73 -1.35
C LYS A 230 -25.83 -18.29 -2.14
N GLU A 231 -25.66 -19.61 -2.06
CA GLU A 231 -24.76 -20.34 -2.94
C GLU A 231 -25.39 -20.45 -4.33
N LEU A 232 -24.65 -20.06 -5.37
CA LEU A 232 -25.09 -20.17 -6.76
C LEU A 232 -24.95 -21.60 -7.28
N ARG A 233 -23.96 -22.34 -6.75
CA ARG A 233 -23.61 -23.71 -7.14
C ARG A 233 -23.15 -24.49 -5.91
N PRO A 234 -23.25 -25.84 -5.91
CA PRO A 234 -22.67 -26.67 -4.86
C PRO A 234 -21.18 -26.37 -4.67
N PRO A 235 -20.67 -26.39 -3.42
CA PRO A 235 -19.24 -26.18 -3.17
C PRO A 235 -18.39 -27.30 -3.74
N ILE A 236 -17.18 -26.94 -4.18
CA ILE A 236 -16.16 -27.90 -4.61
C ILE A 236 -15.30 -28.23 -3.39
N PHE A 237 -15.42 -29.44 -2.87
CA PHE A 237 -14.52 -29.97 -1.86
C PHE A 237 -13.26 -30.52 -2.54
N TRP A 238 -12.12 -29.88 -2.26
CA TRP A 238 -10.82 -30.26 -2.80
C TRP A 238 -9.85 -30.49 -1.65
N GLU A 239 -10.12 -31.54 -0.88
CA GLU A 239 -9.31 -31.93 0.27
C GLU A 239 -7.98 -32.57 -0.14
N ALA A 240 -6.97 -32.47 0.72
CA ALA A 240 -5.78 -33.30 0.55
C ALA A 240 -6.11 -34.75 0.99
N PRO A 241 -5.75 -35.78 0.20
CA PRO A 241 -5.94 -37.18 0.55
C PRO A 241 -5.27 -37.56 1.89
N ALA A 242 -5.84 -38.53 2.59
CA ALA A 242 -5.37 -38.92 3.93
C ALA A 242 -3.89 -39.37 3.95
N ASP A 243 -3.45 -40.10 2.92
CA ASP A 243 -2.05 -40.51 2.74
C ASP A 243 -1.11 -39.30 2.59
N LYS A 244 -1.56 -38.25 1.89
CA LYS A 244 -0.79 -37.01 1.71
C LYS A 244 -0.73 -36.19 2.99
N LYS A 245 -1.83 -36.15 3.76
CA LYS A 245 -1.88 -35.52 5.08
C LYS A 245 -0.91 -36.23 6.05
N GLU A 246 -0.87 -37.57 6.01
CA GLU A 246 0.05 -38.37 6.81
C GLU A 246 1.51 -38.14 6.41
N GLU A 247 1.82 -38.16 5.11
CA GLU A 247 3.17 -37.88 4.60
C GLU A 247 3.67 -36.48 5.03
N CYS A 248 2.78 -35.48 4.99
CA CYS A 248 3.06 -34.14 5.48
C CYS A 248 3.38 -34.13 6.98
N ALA A 249 2.60 -34.85 7.80
CA ALA A 249 2.82 -34.94 9.24
C ALA A 249 4.13 -35.69 9.57
N GLN A 250 4.45 -36.76 8.85
CA GLN A 250 5.71 -37.50 8.98
C GLN A 250 6.93 -36.64 8.65
N LYS A 251 6.77 -35.61 7.81
CA LYS A 251 7.79 -34.58 7.51
C LYS A 251 7.88 -33.48 8.59
N GLY A 252 7.21 -33.65 9.73
CA GLY A 252 7.31 -32.77 10.90
C GLY A 252 6.37 -31.56 10.86
N LYS A 253 5.37 -31.56 9.97
CA LYS A 253 4.36 -30.49 9.88
C LYS A 253 3.14 -30.76 10.75
N ASN A 254 2.45 -29.70 11.15
CA ASN A 254 1.32 -29.77 12.06
C ASN A 254 0.07 -30.35 11.34
N ASN A 255 -0.40 -31.51 11.82
CA ASN A 255 -1.56 -32.21 11.26
C ASN A 255 -2.92 -31.52 11.50
N GLN A 256 -3.00 -30.53 12.39
CA GLN A 256 -4.22 -29.77 12.71
C GLN A 256 -4.30 -28.42 12.00
N THR A 257 -3.16 -27.89 11.52
CA THR A 257 -3.09 -26.56 10.92
C THR A 257 -2.39 -26.53 9.57
N GLU A 258 -1.33 -27.27 9.34
CA GLU A 258 -0.49 -27.14 8.14
C GLU A 258 -0.84 -28.16 7.04
N CYS A 259 -1.14 -29.40 7.43
CA CYS A 259 -1.35 -30.52 6.50
C CYS A 259 -2.77 -30.57 5.91
N PHE A 260 -3.20 -29.46 5.30
CA PHE A 260 -4.46 -29.36 4.57
C PHE A 260 -4.23 -28.75 3.19
N ASN A 261 -5.25 -28.80 2.33
CA ASN A 261 -5.23 -28.03 1.10
C ASN A 261 -5.73 -26.60 1.35
N TYR A 262 -4.85 -25.62 1.37
CA TYR A 262 -5.22 -24.21 1.41
C TYR A 262 -5.30 -23.67 0.00
N ILE A 263 -6.45 -23.15 -0.42
CA ILE A 263 -6.57 -22.49 -1.72
C ILE A 263 -5.82 -21.15 -1.65
N ARG A 264 -4.77 -21.01 -2.46
CA ARG A 264 -3.86 -19.84 -2.46
C ARG A 264 -3.95 -19.02 -3.74
N PHE A 265 -4.48 -19.61 -4.79
CA PHE A 265 -4.70 -18.97 -6.07
C PHE A 265 -6.06 -19.41 -6.61
N LEU A 266 -6.86 -18.44 -7.03
CA LEU A 266 -8.15 -18.65 -7.68
C LEU A 266 -8.36 -17.44 -8.57
N GLN A 267 -8.41 -17.62 -9.89
CA GLN A 267 -8.60 -16.54 -10.86
C GLN A 267 -9.29 -17.06 -12.12
N GLU A 268 -9.89 -16.15 -12.90
CA GLU A 268 -10.36 -16.47 -14.24
C GLU A 268 -9.18 -16.88 -15.13
N TYR A 269 -9.29 -18.05 -15.77
CA TYR A 269 -8.32 -18.50 -16.77
C TYR A 269 -8.80 -18.10 -18.17
N ASN A 270 -10.09 -18.31 -18.43
CA ASN A 270 -10.80 -17.88 -19.61
C ASN A 270 -12.31 -17.78 -19.29
N ARG A 271 -13.13 -17.43 -20.28
CA ARG A 271 -14.59 -17.24 -20.11
C ARG A 271 -15.35 -18.46 -19.58
N THR A 272 -14.79 -19.67 -19.74
CA THR A 272 -15.44 -20.94 -19.36
C THR A 272 -14.79 -21.60 -18.16
N HIS A 273 -13.56 -21.22 -17.78
CA HIS A 273 -12.81 -21.88 -16.71
C HIS A 273 -12.16 -20.89 -15.76
N LEU A 274 -12.18 -21.24 -14.47
CA LEU A 274 -11.24 -20.69 -13.50
C LEU A 274 -10.01 -21.60 -13.42
N ILE A 275 -8.88 -21.03 -13.00
CA ILE A 275 -7.74 -21.79 -12.53
C ILE A 275 -7.64 -21.64 -11.01
N THR A 276 -7.38 -22.74 -10.32
CA THR A 276 -7.19 -22.78 -8.87
C THR A 276 -5.91 -23.52 -8.53
N CYS A 277 -5.19 -23.08 -7.51
CA CYS A 277 -4.07 -23.80 -6.94
C CYS A 277 -4.12 -23.77 -5.41
N GLY A 278 -3.73 -24.88 -4.80
CA GLY A 278 -3.68 -25.01 -3.35
C GLY A 278 -2.44 -25.73 -2.85
N THR A 279 -2.14 -25.58 -1.55
CA THR A 279 -0.95 -26.15 -0.89
C THR A 279 -0.96 -27.67 -0.88
N TYR A 280 -2.16 -28.26 -0.92
CA TYR A 280 -2.42 -29.71 -0.99
C TYR A 280 -1.54 -30.53 -0.03
N ALA A 281 -1.55 -30.15 1.25
CA ALA A 281 -0.71 -30.72 2.31
C ALA A 281 0.79 -30.75 1.96
N PHE A 282 1.36 -29.58 1.65
CA PHE A 282 2.76 -29.41 1.24
C PHE A 282 3.12 -30.20 -0.04
N GLN A 283 2.15 -30.37 -0.96
CA GLN A 283 2.37 -30.93 -2.30
C GLN A 283 1.59 -30.14 -3.35
N PRO A 284 1.94 -28.87 -3.61
CA PRO A 284 1.10 -27.94 -4.33
C PRO A 284 0.56 -28.49 -5.65
N LYS A 285 -0.75 -28.34 -5.84
CA LYS A 285 -1.47 -28.76 -7.05
C LYS A 285 -2.24 -27.59 -7.63
N CYS A 286 -2.45 -27.65 -8.94
CA CYS A 286 -3.34 -26.75 -9.66
C CYS A 286 -4.39 -27.55 -10.43
N ALA A 287 -5.54 -26.94 -10.67
CA ALA A 287 -6.64 -27.53 -11.43
C ALA A 287 -7.45 -26.42 -12.12
N TYR A 288 -8.25 -26.82 -13.10
CA TYR A 288 -9.24 -25.94 -13.73
C TYR A 288 -10.63 -26.26 -13.20
N ILE A 289 -11.45 -25.22 -13.05
CA ILE A 289 -12.85 -25.34 -12.65
C ILE A 289 -13.70 -24.95 -13.85
N ASP A 290 -14.53 -25.86 -14.34
CA ASP A 290 -15.52 -25.55 -15.38
C ASP A 290 -16.63 -24.69 -14.77
N LEU A 291 -16.90 -23.52 -15.35
CA LEU A 291 -17.88 -22.57 -14.85
C LEU A 291 -19.34 -22.95 -15.20
N SER A 292 -19.55 -23.85 -16.16
CA SER A 292 -20.89 -24.25 -16.61
C SER A 292 -21.62 -25.09 -15.57
N ASP A 293 -20.91 -25.98 -14.89
CA ASP A 293 -21.42 -26.83 -13.81
C ASP A 293 -20.74 -26.59 -12.45
N PHE A 294 -19.65 -25.80 -12.43
CA PHE A 294 -18.84 -25.53 -11.24
C PHE A 294 -18.21 -26.80 -10.67
N THR A 295 -17.55 -27.56 -11.55
CA THR A 295 -16.84 -28.80 -11.21
C THR A 295 -15.34 -28.69 -11.44
N LEU A 296 -14.58 -29.48 -10.70
CA LEU A 296 -13.12 -29.55 -10.79
C LEU A 296 -12.70 -30.97 -11.17
N ASP A 297 -11.90 -31.11 -12.22
CA ASP A 297 -11.36 -32.41 -12.62
C ASP A 297 -10.20 -32.82 -11.71
N THR A 298 -10.49 -33.71 -10.77
CA THR A 298 -9.51 -34.24 -9.81
C THR A 298 -8.62 -35.34 -10.40
N ASN A 299 -8.94 -35.87 -11.58
CA ASN A 299 -8.15 -36.92 -12.22
C ASN A 299 -6.93 -36.36 -12.96
N ASN A 300 -7.01 -35.10 -13.42
CA ASN A 300 -5.97 -34.44 -14.22
C ASN A 300 -5.38 -33.21 -13.51
N LEU A 301 -4.97 -33.38 -12.25
CA LEU A 301 -4.32 -32.30 -11.48
C LEU A 301 -2.95 -31.93 -12.06
N GLU A 302 -2.73 -30.64 -12.29
CA GLU A 302 -1.43 -30.11 -12.67
C GLU A 302 -0.48 -30.00 -11.48
N GLU A 303 0.83 -30.09 -11.75
CA GLU A 303 1.86 -29.76 -10.76
C GLU A 303 1.81 -28.25 -10.43
N GLY A 304 1.70 -27.94 -9.13
CA GLY A 304 1.65 -26.58 -8.59
C GLY A 304 3.00 -26.04 -8.14
N LYS A 305 4.10 -26.79 -8.33
CA LYS A 305 5.45 -26.38 -7.95
C LYS A 305 5.84 -25.07 -8.63
N GLY A 306 6.20 -24.06 -7.83
CA GLY A 306 6.53 -22.73 -8.32
C GLY A 306 5.32 -21.90 -8.78
N LYS A 307 4.10 -22.47 -8.81
CA LYS A 307 2.83 -21.77 -9.07
C LYS A 307 2.10 -21.41 -7.76
N CYS A 308 2.23 -22.27 -6.75
CA CYS A 308 1.56 -22.18 -5.46
C CYS A 308 2.53 -22.57 -4.34
N PRO A 309 2.49 -21.92 -3.15
CA PRO A 309 3.41 -22.25 -2.06
C PRO A 309 3.11 -23.63 -1.46
N TYR A 310 4.14 -24.27 -0.92
CA TYR A 310 4.03 -25.49 -0.11
C TYR A 310 3.41 -25.20 1.26
N ASP A 311 3.91 -24.15 1.91
CA ASP A 311 3.51 -23.72 3.24
C ASP A 311 2.44 -22.62 3.16
N PRO A 312 1.28 -22.77 3.81
CA PRO A 312 0.21 -21.77 3.79
C PRO A 312 0.59 -20.42 4.40
N ALA A 313 1.64 -20.36 5.22
CA ALA A 313 2.14 -19.11 5.80
C ALA A 313 3.07 -18.33 4.86
N LYS A 314 3.58 -18.94 3.79
CA LYS A 314 4.50 -18.26 2.86
C LYS A 314 3.76 -17.33 1.90
N GLY A 315 4.35 -16.16 1.67
CA GLY A 315 3.88 -15.18 0.69
C GLY A 315 3.85 -15.75 -0.72
N HIS A 316 2.82 -15.37 -1.45
CA HIS A 316 2.56 -15.82 -2.81
C HIS A 316 1.77 -14.76 -3.55
N THR A 317 2.02 -14.64 -4.85
CA THR A 317 1.18 -13.85 -5.73
C THR A 317 1.22 -14.42 -7.15
N GLY A 318 0.20 -14.14 -7.95
CA GLY A 318 0.13 -14.56 -9.33
C GLY A 318 -1.00 -13.89 -10.09
N LEU A 319 -0.95 -14.00 -11.41
CA LEU A 319 -1.97 -13.51 -12.32
C LEU A 319 -1.98 -14.32 -13.62
N VAL A 320 -3.14 -14.40 -14.28
CA VAL A 320 -3.28 -15.00 -15.61
C VAL A 320 -3.43 -13.89 -16.65
N ILE A 321 -2.61 -13.94 -17.71
CA ILE A 321 -2.71 -13.04 -18.88
C ILE A 321 -2.69 -13.91 -20.12
N ASP A 322 -3.70 -13.82 -20.97
CA ASP A 322 -3.77 -14.55 -22.25
C ASP A 322 -3.49 -16.05 -22.11
N GLY A 323 -4.09 -16.70 -21.09
CA GLY A 323 -3.87 -18.12 -20.79
C GLY A 323 -2.48 -18.46 -20.25
N THR A 324 -1.66 -17.46 -19.92
CA THR A 324 -0.33 -17.63 -19.34
C THR A 324 -0.33 -17.26 -17.86
N LEU A 325 0.14 -18.17 -17.00
CA LEU A 325 0.23 -17.94 -15.57
C LEU A 325 1.59 -17.32 -15.23
N TYR A 326 1.57 -16.17 -14.55
CA TYR A 326 2.72 -15.57 -13.89
C TYR A 326 2.54 -15.76 -12.39
N SER A 327 3.57 -16.27 -11.71
CA SER A 327 3.51 -16.58 -10.29
C SER A 327 4.82 -16.26 -9.61
N ALA A 328 4.76 -15.90 -8.33
CA ALA A 328 5.92 -15.65 -7.50
C ALA A 328 5.71 -16.29 -6.12
N THR A 329 6.54 -17.27 -5.80
CA THR A 329 6.40 -18.13 -4.62
C THR A 329 7.70 -18.89 -4.33
N MET A 330 7.63 -19.88 -3.45
CA MET A 330 8.71 -20.83 -3.18
C MET A 330 8.57 -22.10 -4.02
N ASN A 331 9.69 -22.55 -4.57
CA ASN A 331 9.79 -23.68 -5.48
C ASN A 331 10.01 -25.03 -4.76
N ASN A 332 10.30 -25.04 -3.46
CA ASN A 332 10.61 -26.25 -2.71
C ASN A 332 9.86 -26.33 -1.36
N PHE A 333 9.83 -27.53 -0.80
CA PHE A 333 9.16 -27.83 0.48
C PHE A 333 9.69 -26.99 1.64
N LEU A 334 10.99 -26.73 1.69
CA LEU A 334 11.63 -25.96 2.77
C LEU A 334 11.34 -24.46 2.70
N GLY A 335 10.84 -23.95 1.58
CA GLY A 335 10.59 -22.53 1.38
C GLY A 335 11.87 -21.70 1.26
N THR A 336 12.94 -22.27 0.69
CA THR A 336 14.27 -21.65 0.55
C THR A 336 14.64 -21.31 -0.89
N GLU A 337 13.92 -21.86 -1.88
CA GLU A 337 14.14 -21.56 -3.31
C GLU A 337 13.05 -20.60 -3.82
N PRO A 338 13.24 -19.28 -3.74
CA PRO A 338 12.27 -18.35 -4.30
C PRO A 338 12.30 -18.38 -5.83
N VAL A 339 11.14 -18.20 -6.46
CA VAL A 339 11.01 -18.17 -7.91
C VAL A 339 9.93 -17.19 -8.35
N ILE A 340 10.24 -16.41 -9.38
CA ILE A 340 9.22 -15.77 -10.22
C ILE A 340 9.16 -16.57 -11.52
N LEU A 341 8.02 -17.19 -11.77
CA LEU A 341 7.78 -18.20 -12.80
C LEU A 341 6.69 -17.74 -13.76
N ARG A 342 6.94 -17.86 -15.06
CA ARG A 342 5.91 -17.86 -16.10
C ARG A 342 5.72 -19.28 -16.60
N THR A 343 4.47 -19.72 -16.70
CA THR A 343 4.09 -21.03 -17.23
C THR A 343 3.13 -20.85 -18.40
N VAL A 344 3.50 -21.41 -19.56
CA VAL A 344 2.69 -21.45 -20.78
C VAL A 344 2.40 -22.92 -21.08
N GLY A 345 1.16 -23.36 -20.88
CA GLY A 345 0.81 -24.79 -20.95
C GLY A 345 1.56 -25.65 -19.93
N GLN A 346 1.78 -26.93 -20.21
CA GLN A 346 2.32 -27.88 -19.22
C GLN A 346 3.85 -27.92 -19.09
N HIS A 347 4.60 -27.55 -20.14
CA HIS A 347 6.06 -27.79 -20.18
C HIS A 347 6.94 -26.58 -20.51
N ASN A 348 6.34 -25.44 -20.90
CA ASN A 348 7.10 -24.25 -21.22
C ASN A 348 7.09 -23.30 -20.03
N PHE A 349 8.26 -23.13 -19.41
CA PHE A 349 8.43 -22.23 -18.28
C PHE A 349 9.61 -21.29 -18.46
N MET A 350 9.48 -20.10 -17.87
CA MET A 350 10.57 -19.17 -17.67
C MET A 350 10.64 -18.80 -16.20
N LYS A 351 11.86 -18.72 -15.65
CA LYS A 351 12.04 -18.46 -14.23
C LYS A 351 13.21 -17.53 -13.92
N THR A 352 13.25 -17.02 -12.70
CA THR A 352 14.40 -16.30 -12.16
C THR A 352 15.62 -17.20 -11.96
N GLU A 353 16.81 -16.58 -11.92
CA GLU A 353 18.01 -17.26 -11.44
C GLU A 353 17.95 -17.51 -9.93
N TYR A 354 18.53 -18.63 -9.47
CA TYR A 354 18.66 -18.95 -8.03
C TYR A 354 19.92 -18.30 -7.45
N LEU A 355 20.06 -16.99 -7.64
CA LEU A 355 21.13 -16.17 -7.06
C LEU A 355 20.53 -15.21 -6.04
N ALA A 356 21.19 -15.04 -4.89
CA ALA A 356 20.72 -14.10 -3.86
C ALA A 356 20.65 -12.65 -4.37
N SER A 357 21.48 -12.28 -5.36
CA SER A 357 21.38 -10.96 -6.00
C SER A 357 20.04 -10.75 -6.72
N TRP A 358 19.40 -11.81 -7.20
CA TRP A 358 18.09 -11.76 -7.83
C TRP A 358 16.96 -11.75 -6.80
N LEU A 359 16.95 -12.74 -5.92
CA LEU A 359 15.93 -12.90 -4.86
C LEU A 359 16.59 -13.47 -3.61
N ASN A 360 16.49 -12.77 -2.49
CA ASN A 360 17.11 -13.20 -1.23
C ASN A 360 16.08 -13.34 -0.11
N GLU A 361 15.61 -14.57 0.11
CA GLU A 361 14.55 -14.88 1.08
C GLU A 361 13.31 -13.97 0.97
N PRO A 362 12.71 -13.81 -0.23
CA PRO A 362 11.61 -12.89 -0.41
C PRO A 362 10.32 -13.38 0.25
N ASN A 363 9.50 -12.45 0.72
CA ASN A 363 8.09 -12.65 1.02
C ASN A 363 7.25 -11.91 -0.04
N PHE A 364 6.67 -12.66 -0.97
CA PHE A 364 5.88 -12.13 -2.08
C PHE A 364 4.49 -11.65 -1.62
N VAL A 365 4.10 -10.47 -2.10
CA VAL A 365 2.89 -9.77 -1.64
C VAL A 365 1.86 -9.61 -2.75
N ALA A 366 2.27 -9.10 -3.92
CA ALA A 366 1.34 -8.76 -4.99
C ALA A 366 2.01 -8.78 -6.37
N SER A 367 1.20 -8.89 -7.42
CA SER A 367 1.61 -8.74 -8.80
C SER A 367 0.61 -7.88 -9.56
N ALA A 368 1.07 -7.23 -10.63
CA ALA A 368 0.26 -6.37 -11.46
C ALA A 368 0.67 -6.44 -12.93
N HIS A 369 -0.30 -6.55 -13.83
CA HIS A 369 -0.10 -6.41 -15.27
C HIS A 369 -0.35 -4.96 -15.67
N ILE A 370 0.61 -4.35 -16.36
CA ILE A 370 0.48 -3.02 -16.92
C ILE A 370 0.63 -3.12 -18.45
N SER A 371 -0.43 -2.73 -19.16
CA SER A 371 -0.50 -2.80 -20.63
C SER A 371 0.23 -1.63 -21.29
N GLU A 372 1.54 -1.54 -21.09
CA GLU A 372 2.38 -0.44 -21.60
C GLU A 372 2.46 -0.43 -23.13
N SER A 373 2.16 -1.56 -23.79
CA SER A 373 2.14 -1.66 -25.25
C SER A 373 1.01 -0.87 -25.91
N ILE A 374 -0.10 -0.64 -25.19
CA ILE A 374 -1.27 0.06 -25.73
C ILE A 374 -0.92 1.54 -25.93
N GLY A 375 -0.97 1.98 -27.20
CA GLY A 375 -0.62 3.36 -27.58
C GLY A 375 0.87 3.67 -27.47
N SER A 376 1.74 2.67 -27.45
CA SER A 376 3.20 2.87 -27.41
C SER A 376 3.77 3.21 -28.79
N GLU A 377 4.19 4.46 -28.98
CA GLU A 377 4.89 4.93 -30.19
C GLU A 377 6.24 4.20 -30.41
N THR A 378 6.89 3.77 -29.34
CA THR A 378 8.18 3.05 -29.40
C THR A 378 8.02 1.55 -29.64
N GLY A 379 6.80 1.02 -29.74
CA GLY A 379 6.54 -0.42 -29.79
C GLY A 379 7.05 -1.19 -28.57
N ASP A 380 6.95 -0.59 -27.38
CA ASP A 380 7.26 -1.22 -26.10
C ASP A 380 6.23 -2.31 -25.77
N ASP A 381 6.59 -3.20 -24.85
CA ASP A 381 5.81 -4.36 -24.47
C ASP A 381 5.20 -4.19 -23.07
N ASP A 382 4.14 -4.95 -22.83
CA ASP A 382 3.51 -5.06 -21.52
C ASP A 382 4.50 -5.56 -20.48
N LYS A 383 4.29 -5.12 -19.24
CA LYS A 383 5.16 -5.48 -18.12
C LYS A 383 4.36 -6.08 -16.98
N ILE A 384 4.98 -7.05 -16.33
CA ILE A 384 4.44 -7.69 -15.13
C ILE A 384 5.30 -7.23 -13.96
N TYR A 385 4.67 -6.54 -13.02
CA TYR A 385 5.30 -6.03 -11.82
C TYR A 385 5.06 -7.00 -10.65
N PHE A 386 6.07 -7.18 -9.81
CA PHE A 386 6.02 -8.00 -8.60
C PHE A 386 6.46 -7.19 -7.40
N PHE A 387 5.71 -7.29 -6.31
CA PHE A 387 5.96 -6.57 -5.07
C PHE A 387 6.22 -7.57 -3.95
N PHE A 388 7.30 -7.36 -3.22
CA PHE A 388 7.75 -8.27 -2.17
C PHE A 388 8.64 -7.56 -1.17
N THR A 389 8.88 -8.21 -0.03
CA THR A 389 9.99 -7.86 0.86
C THR A 389 11.09 -8.89 0.72
N GLU A 390 12.34 -8.51 0.92
CA GLU A 390 13.48 -9.44 0.90
C GLU A 390 14.57 -8.99 1.86
N ARG A 391 15.52 -9.89 2.15
CA ARG A 391 16.74 -9.56 2.88
C ARG A 391 17.69 -8.79 1.96
N ALA A 392 17.96 -7.54 2.29
CA ALA A 392 18.82 -6.68 1.49
C ALA A 392 20.29 -7.08 1.60
N LEU A 393 20.98 -7.14 0.45
CA LEU A 393 22.42 -7.37 0.40
C LEU A 393 23.19 -6.04 0.42
N GLU A 394 22.55 -4.94 0.04
CA GLU A 394 23.18 -3.64 -0.14
C GLU A 394 23.41 -2.83 1.14
N TYR A 395 22.95 -3.32 2.29
CA TYR A 395 23.19 -2.70 3.59
C TYR A 395 24.15 -3.55 4.42
N ASP A 396 25.32 -2.98 4.71
CA ASP A 396 26.28 -3.54 5.65
C ASP A 396 25.91 -3.08 7.07
N CYS A 397 24.98 -3.81 7.69
CA CYS A 397 24.48 -3.54 9.04
C CYS A 397 24.79 -4.72 9.96
N TYR A 398 25.02 -4.44 11.25
CA TYR A 398 25.18 -5.50 12.27
C TYR A 398 23.96 -6.42 12.38
N THR A 399 22.79 -5.91 12.00
CA THR A 399 21.55 -6.68 11.87
C THR A 399 21.12 -6.70 10.42
N GLU A 400 20.74 -7.89 9.96
CA GLU A 400 20.17 -8.09 8.63
C GLU A 400 19.01 -7.14 8.39
N GLN A 401 19.04 -6.41 7.27
CA GLN A 401 18.01 -5.43 6.92
C GLN A 401 17.04 -6.05 5.93
N VAL A 402 15.76 -6.06 6.28
CA VAL A 402 14.68 -6.37 5.33
C VAL A 402 14.28 -5.08 4.62
N VAL A 403 14.03 -5.15 3.32
CA VAL A 403 13.53 -4.02 2.52
C VAL A 403 12.38 -4.45 1.63
N SER A 404 11.54 -3.50 1.25
CA SER A 404 10.49 -3.69 0.26
C SER A 404 11.01 -3.42 -1.15
N ARG A 405 10.53 -4.20 -2.12
CA ARG A 405 10.94 -4.17 -3.53
C ARG A 405 9.73 -4.08 -4.45
N VAL A 406 9.97 -3.43 -5.57
CA VAL A 406 9.21 -3.61 -6.81
C VAL A 406 10.15 -4.19 -7.85
N ALA A 407 9.72 -5.24 -8.53
CA ALA A 407 10.43 -5.82 -9.66
C ALA A 407 9.53 -5.83 -10.89
N ARG A 408 10.14 -5.95 -12.08
CA ARG A 408 9.40 -6.09 -13.34
C ARG A 408 10.04 -7.10 -14.28
N VAL A 409 9.23 -7.66 -15.16
CA VAL A 409 9.64 -8.44 -16.34
C VAL A 409 8.79 -8.05 -17.55
N CYS A 410 9.30 -8.25 -18.76
CA CYS A 410 8.56 -8.04 -20.00
C CYS A 410 7.71 -9.27 -20.34
N LYS A 411 6.47 -9.05 -20.77
CA LYS A 411 5.53 -10.13 -21.13
C LYS A 411 6.08 -11.03 -22.24
N GLY A 412 6.67 -10.45 -23.27
CA GLY A 412 7.21 -11.10 -24.47
C GLY A 412 8.66 -11.59 -24.34
N ASP A 413 9.24 -11.59 -23.14
CA ASP A 413 10.56 -12.18 -22.89
C ASP A 413 10.54 -13.68 -23.24
N GLN A 414 11.59 -14.17 -23.90
CA GLN A 414 11.76 -15.58 -24.30
C GLN A 414 13.02 -16.23 -23.70
N GLY A 415 13.78 -15.48 -22.89
CA GLY A 415 15.08 -15.90 -22.41
C GLY A 415 16.17 -15.57 -23.43
N GLY A 416 17.42 -15.91 -23.11
CA GLY A 416 18.53 -15.77 -24.03
C GLY A 416 18.91 -17.09 -24.71
N ALA A 417 19.58 -17.01 -25.86
CA ALA A 417 19.97 -18.18 -26.64
C ALA A 417 21.07 -19.03 -25.97
N ARG A 418 22.03 -18.39 -25.30
CA ARG A 418 23.17 -19.05 -24.62
C ARG A 418 23.20 -18.69 -23.13
N THR A 419 23.31 -17.40 -22.85
CA THR A 419 23.18 -16.85 -21.49
C THR A 419 21.70 -16.74 -21.13
N LEU A 420 21.32 -17.03 -19.87
CA LEU A 420 19.92 -16.93 -19.39
C LEU A 420 18.91 -17.79 -20.21
N GLN A 421 19.29 -18.99 -20.63
CA GLN A 421 18.37 -19.94 -21.25
C GLN A 421 17.19 -20.27 -20.33
N ARG A 422 15.97 -20.05 -20.82
CA ARG A 422 14.71 -20.20 -20.05
C ARG A 422 14.66 -19.38 -18.77
N LYS A 423 15.40 -18.27 -18.72
CA LYS A 423 15.43 -17.34 -17.59
C LYS A 423 15.17 -15.92 -18.06
N TRP A 424 14.60 -15.09 -17.19
CA TRP A 424 14.27 -13.71 -17.53
C TRP A 424 15.50 -12.94 -18.00
N THR A 425 15.42 -12.30 -19.16
CA THR A 425 16.41 -11.31 -19.63
C THR A 425 16.04 -9.89 -19.20
N SER A 426 14.77 -9.71 -18.83
CA SER A 426 14.13 -8.44 -18.48
C SER A 426 13.94 -8.21 -16.98
N PHE A 427 14.39 -9.12 -16.11
CA PHE A 427 14.19 -9.01 -14.67
C PHE A 427 15.04 -7.88 -14.08
N LEU A 428 14.37 -6.86 -13.54
CA LEU A 428 14.98 -5.80 -12.75
C LEU A 428 14.16 -5.59 -11.47
N LYS A 429 14.82 -5.21 -10.37
CA LYS A 429 14.21 -4.83 -9.10
C LYS A 429 14.76 -3.53 -8.56
N ALA A 430 13.94 -2.79 -7.85
CA ALA A 430 14.29 -1.55 -7.18
C ALA A 430 13.73 -1.52 -5.76
N ARG A 431 14.34 -0.71 -4.88
CA ARG A 431 13.79 -0.47 -3.54
C ARG A 431 12.47 0.31 -3.64
N LEU A 432 11.45 -0.17 -2.95
CA LEU A 432 10.18 0.53 -2.77
C LEU A 432 10.22 1.23 -1.40
N LEU A 433 10.44 2.54 -1.38
CA LEU A 433 10.68 3.30 -0.16
C LEU A 433 9.38 3.87 0.41
N CYS A 434 9.04 3.55 1.66
CA CYS A 434 8.02 4.25 2.42
C CYS A 434 8.63 4.72 3.75
N SER A 435 8.74 6.03 3.98
CA SER A 435 9.43 6.56 5.16
C SER A 435 8.90 7.93 5.59
N VAL A 436 9.04 8.26 6.87
CA VAL A 436 8.83 9.60 7.43
C VAL A 436 10.19 10.12 7.88
N PRO A 437 10.90 10.88 7.02
CA PRO A 437 12.27 11.29 7.27
C PRO A 437 12.44 12.10 8.56
N GLU A 438 11.47 12.95 8.90
CA GLU A 438 11.49 13.81 10.08
C GLU A 438 11.51 13.02 11.39
N LEU A 439 10.98 11.78 11.35
CA LEU A 439 10.94 10.84 12.47
C LEU A 439 11.99 9.73 12.34
N GLN A 440 12.83 9.77 11.30
CA GLN A 440 13.78 8.71 10.94
C GLN A 440 13.11 7.33 10.82
N LEU A 441 11.82 7.30 10.47
CA LEU A 441 11.01 6.09 10.48
C LEU A 441 10.91 5.49 9.08
N ASN A 442 11.40 4.27 8.90
CA ASN A 442 11.33 3.53 7.65
C ASN A 442 10.35 2.36 7.77
N PHE A 443 9.41 2.28 6.84
CA PHE A 443 8.43 1.21 6.75
C PHE A 443 8.90 0.16 5.75
N ASN A 444 9.71 -0.78 6.23
CA ASN A 444 10.40 -1.74 5.38
C ASN A 444 9.61 -3.04 5.12
N HIS A 445 8.55 -3.32 5.88
CA HIS A 445 7.77 -4.56 5.76
C HIS A 445 6.47 -4.34 4.99
N LEU A 446 6.50 -4.52 3.67
CA LEU A 446 5.32 -4.53 2.81
C LEU A 446 4.33 -5.65 3.19
N GLN A 447 3.05 -5.31 3.30
CA GLN A 447 1.97 -6.24 3.67
C GLN A 447 0.98 -6.49 2.53
N SER A 448 0.59 -5.43 1.82
CA SER A 448 -0.36 -5.52 0.71
C SER A 448 -0.10 -4.43 -0.31
N VAL A 449 -0.41 -4.72 -1.58
CA VAL A 449 -0.43 -3.73 -2.66
C VAL A 449 -1.73 -3.86 -3.42
N PHE A 450 -2.40 -2.73 -3.63
CA PHE A 450 -3.56 -2.61 -4.50
C PHE A 450 -3.19 -1.77 -5.72
N THR A 451 -3.48 -2.31 -6.91
CA THR A 451 -3.25 -1.62 -8.18
C THR A 451 -4.53 -0.93 -8.62
N LEU A 452 -4.55 0.40 -8.57
CA LEU A 452 -5.64 1.20 -9.10
C LEU A 452 -5.35 1.48 -10.58
N GLN A 453 -5.84 0.60 -11.44
CA GLN A 453 -5.72 0.73 -12.89
C GLN A 453 -6.50 1.96 -13.38
N ALA A 454 -5.92 2.66 -14.35
CA ALA A 454 -6.55 3.78 -15.03
C ALA A 454 -6.76 3.45 -16.52
N ASP A 455 -7.65 4.20 -17.20
CA ASP A 455 -7.89 4.01 -18.65
C ASP A 455 -6.61 4.14 -19.47
N GLN A 456 -5.75 5.08 -19.09
CA GLN A 456 -4.39 5.17 -19.58
C GLN A 456 -3.44 4.59 -18.54
N TRP A 457 -2.63 3.62 -18.95
CA TRP A 457 -1.70 2.92 -18.05
C TRP A 457 -0.76 3.89 -17.33
N ARG A 458 -0.36 5.01 -17.97
CA ARG A 458 0.52 6.05 -17.39
C ARG A 458 -0.04 6.68 -16.11
N SER A 459 -1.34 6.62 -15.91
CA SER A 459 -2.04 7.16 -14.74
C SER A 459 -2.26 6.10 -13.65
N THR A 460 -1.87 4.84 -13.87
CA THR A 460 -1.99 3.76 -12.89
C THR A 460 -1.22 4.09 -11.61
N GLN A 461 -1.86 3.83 -10.48
CA GLN A 461 -1.32 4.08 -9.15
C GLN A 461 -1.25 2.77 -8.36
N PHE A 462 -0.19 2.61 -7.57
CA PHE A 462 -0.04 1.53 -6.61
C PHE A 462 -0.19 2.08 -5.20
N PHE A 463 -1.14 1.54 -4.45
CA PHE A 463 -1.26 1.81 -3.02
C PHE A 463 -0.70 0.62 -2.26
N ALA A 464 0.21 0.87 -1.34
CA ALA A 464 0.91 -0.18 -0.61
C ALA A 464 0.87 0.06 0.89
N SER A 465 0.50 -0.97 1.66
CA SER A 465 0.53 -0.94 3.11
C SER A 465 1.82 -1.54 3.64
N PHE A 466 2.38 -0.92 4.65
CA PHE A 466 3.65 -1.32 5.26
C PHE A 466 3.53 -1.32 6.78
N GLN A 467 4.38 -2.12 7.42
CA GLN A 467 4.56 -2.16 8.87
C GLN A 467 6.00 -1.80 9.25
N ALA A 468 6.15 -1.23 10.44
CA ALA A 468 7.40 -0.99 11.12
C ALA A 468 7.22 -1.01 12.65
N ARG A 469 8.35 -0.92 13.35
CA ARG A 469 8.39 -0.71 14.80
C ARG A 469 8.91 0.68 15.10
N TRP A 470 8.29 1.35 16.07
CA TRP A 470 8.73 2.64 16.58
C TRP A 470 8.77 2.58 18.11
N GLY A 471 9.98 2.39 18.66
CA GLY A 471 10.16 1.97 20.04
C GLY A 471 9.46 0.63 20.29
N ASP A 472 8.59 0.58 21.30
CA ASP A 472 7.79 -0.59 21.64
C ASP A 472 6.44 -0.65 20.92
N SER A 473 6.09 0.38 20.16
CA SER A 473 4.83 0.43 19.42
C SER A 473 5.01 -0.10 17.99
N SER A 474 4.04 -0.88 17.53
CA SER A 474 3.90 -1.15 16.10
C SER A 474 3.28 0.05 15.40
N VAL A 475 3.70 0.29 14.16
CA VAL A 475 3.21 1.38 13.33
C VAL A 475 2.98 0.86 11.91
N SER A 476 1.89 1.27 11.30
CA SER A 476 1.61 0.98 9.89
C SER A 476 1.47 2.25 9.08
N ALA A 477 1.79 2.15 7.80
CA ALA A 477 1.66 3.23 6.85
C ALA A 477 1.02 2.75 5.55
N VAL A 478 0.38 3.66 4.83
CA VAL A 478 0.00 3.48 3.42
C VAL A 478 0.77 4.50 2.59
N CYS A 479 1.50 4.03 1.59
CA CYS A 479 2.17 4.87 0.59
C CYS A 479 1.52 4.68 -0.78
N GLN A 480 1.54 5.73 -1.61
CA GLN A 480 1.06 5.73 -2.99
C GLN A 480 2.23 5.97 -3.94
N TYR A 481 2.29 5.22 -5.02
CA TYR A 481 3.34 5.31 -6.04
C TYR A 481 2.70 5.41 -7.43
N SER A 482 3.27 6.26 -8.29
CA SER A 482 2.89 6.32 -9.69
C SER A 482 3.72 5.32 -10.50
N ILE A 483 3.13 4.72 -11.54
CA ILE A 483 3.88 3.88 -12.46
C ILE A 483 5.03 4.64 -13.14
N GLN A 484 4.84 5.92 -13.42
CA GLN A 484 5.85 6.76 -14.08
C GLN A 484 7.10 6.92 -13.23
N ASP A 485 6.94 7.12 -11.93
CA ASP A 485 8.09 7.26 -11.02
C ASP A 485 8.83 5.93 -10.86
N ILE A 486 8.11 4.81 -10.85
CA ILE A 486 8.70 3.47 -10.86
C ILE A 486 9.48 3.21 -12.15
N GLN A 487 8.94 3.60 -13.32
CA GLN A 487 9.63 3.45 -14.60
C GLN A 487 10.94 4.25 -14.66
N LYS A 488 10.93 5.51 -14.21
CA LYS A 488 12.15 6.35 -14.15
C LYS A 488 13.28 5.65 -13.39
N VAL A 489 12.97 4.91 -12.33
CA VAL A 489 13.96 4.15 -11.56
C VAL A 489 14.55 3.00 -12.38
N PHE A 490 13.72 2.27 -13.14
CA PHE A 490 14.20 1.19 -14.00
C PHE A 490 15.00 1.69 -15.22
N ASP A 491 14.79 2.94 -15.63
CA ASP A 491 15.59 3.62 -16.65
C ASP A 491 16.86 4.26 -16.07
N GLY A 492 16.99 4.27 -14.74
CA GLY A 492 18.09 4.85 -13.98
C GLY A 492 19.36 3.98 -13.90
N PRO A 493 20.30 4.33 -13.01
CA PRO A 493 21.55 3.58 -12.82
C PRO A 493 21.34 2.23 -12.12
N TYR A 494 22.16 1.24 -12.50
CA TYR A 494 22.23 -0.05 -11.81
C TYR A 494 23.08 0.05 -10.53
N LYS A 495 22.90 -0.92 -9.63
CA LYS A 495 23.72 -1.10 -8.44
C LYS A 495 24.62 -2.32 -8.59
N GLU A 496 25.86 -2.22 -8.11
CA GLU A 496 26.86 -3.29 -8.19
C GLU A 496 27.59 -3.46 -6.84
N TYR A 497 27.95 -4.70 -6.52
CA TYR A 497 28.90 -4.98 -5.45
C TYR A 497 30.33 -4.72 -5.92
N ARG A 498 30.96 -3.69 -5.37
CA ARG A 498 32.34 -3.33 -5.71
C ARG A 498 33.29 -4.09 -4.77
N GLU A 499 33.94 -5.13 -5.29
CA GLU A 499 34.87 -5.98 -4.53
C GLU A 499 36.02 -5.18 -3.89
N GLN A 500 36.57 -4.19 -4.59
CA GLN A 500 37.66 -3.36 -4.06
C GLN A 500 37.29 -2.62 -2.78
N SER A 501 36.05 -2.12 -2.69
CA SER A 501 35.53 -1.41 -1.52
C SER A 501 34.73 -2.31 -0.57
N GLN A 502 34.55 -3.59 -0.92
CA GLN A 502 33.67 -4.55 -0.23
C GLN A 502 32.28 -3.96 0.08
N LYS A 503 31.73 -3.18 -0.85
CA LYS A 503 30.49 -2.41 -0.65
C LYS A 503 29.67 -2.34 -1.93
N TRP A 504 28.35 -2.31 -1.74
CA TRP A 504 27.43 -2.00 -2.83
C TRP A 504 27.47 -0.50 -3.15
N GLY A 505 27.45 -0.18 -4.43
CA GLY A 505 27.45 1.19 -4.91
C GLY A 505 26.83 1.32 -6.29
N ARG A 506 26.62 2.57 -6.71
CA ARG A 506 26.14 2.91 -8.04
C ARG A 506 27.10 2.38 -9.11
N TYR A 507 26.59 1.70 -10.13
CA TYR A 507 27.37 1.37 -11.32
C TYR A 507 27.63 2.65 -12.12
N SER A 508 28.90 2.93 -12.42
CA SER A 508 29.35 4.18 -13.05
C SER A 508 29.94 3.99 -14.44
N ASP A 509 30.24 2.76 -14.85
CA ASP A 509 30.91 2.49 -16.11
C ASP A 509 29.89 2.41 -17.28
N ALA A 510 30.38 2.13 -18.48
CA ALA A 510 29.54 2.08 -19.68
C ALA A 510 28.55 0.89 -19.63
N VAL A 511 27.25 1.20 -19.68
CA VAL A 511 26.19 0.19 -19.77
C VAL A 511 26.16 -0.39 -21.20
N PRO A 512 26.09 -1.73 -21.38
CA PRO A 512 25.98 -2.35 -22.70
C PRO A 512 24.78 -1.86 -23.51
N SER A 513 24.89 -1.98 -24.83
CA SER A 513 23.80 -1.74 -25.78
C SER A 513 23.46 -3.04 -26.52
N PRO A 514 22.18 -3.44 -26.61
CA PRO A 514 20.99 -2.76 -26.09
C PRO A 514 20.94 -2.73 -24.55
N ARG A 515 20.19 -1.79 -23.97
CA ARG A 515 20.16 -1.59 -22.50
C ARG A 515 19.65 -2.85 -21.77
N PRO A 516 20.43 -3.46 -20.87
CA PRO A 516 20.05 -4.66 -20.11
C PRO A 516 18.73 -4.52 -19.35
N GLY A 517 17.83 -5.49 -19.45
CA GLY A 517 16.53 -5.45 -18.74
C GLY A 517 15.40 -4.72 -19.48
N SER A 518 15.68 -4.14 -20.65
CA SER A 518 14.66 -3.46 -21.48
C SER A 518 13.81 -4.46 -22.25
N CYS A 519 12.55 -4.10 -22.56
CA CYS A 519 11.74 -4.89 -23.48
C CYS A 519 12.18 -4.64 -24.93
N ILE A 520 11.81 -5.55 -25.83
CA ILE A 520 12.15 -5.45 -27.26
C ILE A 520 11.23 -4.42 -27.95
N THR A 521 11.75 -3.20 -28.11
CA THR A 521 11.07 -2.07 -28.76
C THR A 521 11.34 -2.00 -30.27
N ASN A 522 10.72 -1.05 -30.98
CA ASN A 522 10.98 -0.75 -32.40
C ASN A 522 12.46 -0.44 -32.67
N TRP A 523 13.13 0.25 -31.74
CA TRP A 523 14.57 0.52 -31.88
C TRP A 523 15.40 -0.77 -31.88
N HIS A 524 15.04 -1.76 -31.05
CA HIS A 524 15.72 -3.05 -31.02
C HIS A 524 15.54 -3.79 -32.37
N ARG A 525 14.30 -3.82 -32.87
CA ARG A 525 13.95 -4.47 -34.15
C ARG A 525 14.71 -3.85 -35.33
N ASN A 526 14.82 -2.52 -35.36
CA ASN A 526 15.56 -1.80 -36.39
C ASN A 526 17.08 -2.04 -36.32
N ASN A 527 17.60 -2.50 -35.18
CA ASN A 527 19.01 -2.88 -35.00
C ASN A 527 19.23 -4.40 -35.09
N GLY A 528 18.24 -5.16 -35.58
CA GLY A 528 18.37 -6.60 -35.83
C GLY A 528 18.07 -7.52 -34.64
N TRP A 529 17.44 -7.02 -33.58
CA TRP A 529 16.99 -7.83 -32.44
C TRP A 529 15.47 -7.87 -32.37
N TYR A 530 14.87 -8.95 -32.88
CA TYR A 530 13.42 -9.14 -32.95
C TYR A 530 12.82 -9.78 -31.69
N ASN A 531 13.63 -10.43 -30.87
CA ASN A 531 13.22 -11.05 -29.62
C ASN A 531 14.41 -11.16 -28.65
N SER A 532 14.18 -11.60 -27.42
CA SER A 532 15.22 -11.68 -26.40
C SER A 532 16.31 -12.74 -26.68
N LEU A 533 16.03 -13.74 -27.52
CA LEU A 533 17.00 -14.80 -27.85
C LEU A 533 18.15 -14.25 -28.71
N GLU A 534 17.90 -13.17 -29.46
CA GLU A 534 18.85 -12.51 -30.34
C GLU A 534 19.70 -11.45 -29.61
N LEU A 535 19.44 -11.21 -28.32
CA LEU A 535 20.19 -10.23 -27.54
C LEU A 535 21.67 -10.64 -27.40
N PRO A 536 22.62 -9.69 -27.49
CA PRO A 536 24.04 -9.96 -27.30
C PRO A 536 24.38 -10.56 -25.92
N ASP A 537 25.30 -11.53 -25.88
CA ASP A 537 25.71 -12.19 -24.63
C ASP A 537 26.30 -11.22 -23.59
N ASN A 538 26.96 -10.13 -23.99
CA ASN A 538 27.47 -9.13 -23.06
C ASN A 538 26.34 -8.41 -22.30
N THR A 539 25.24 -8.11 -22.98
CA THR A 539 24.02 -7.50 -22.43
C THR A 539 23.35 -8.46 -21.45
N LEU A 540 23.23 -9.74 -21.83
CA LEU A 540 22.62 -10.77 -20.97
C LEU A 540 23.46 -11.08 -19.74
N ASN A 541 24.79 -11.15 -19.87
CA ASN A 541 25.69 -11.33 -18.74
C ASN A 541 25.65 -10.13 -17.78
N PHE A 542 25.52 -8.92 -18.32
CA PHE A 542 25.32 -7.73 -17.51
C PHE A 542 24.00 -7.79 -16.74
N ALA A 543 22.88 -8.08 -17.42
CA ALA A 543 21.55 -8.21 -16.80
C ALA A 543 21.57 -9.24 -15.66
N LYS A 544 22.24 -10.39 -15.89
CA LYS A 544 22.40 -11.45 -14.89
C LYS A 544 23.10 -10.99 -13.61
N LYS A 545 24.11 -10.11 -13.73
CA LYS A 545 24.90 -9.62 -12.60
C LYS A 545 24.28 -8.39 -11.93
N HIS A 546 23.51 -7.60 -12.66
CA HIS A 546 22.97 -6.30 -12.21
C HIS A 546 21.43 -6.23 -12.22
N PRO A 547 20.73 -7.10 -11.48
CA PRO A 547 19.27 -7.04 -11.41
C PRO A 547 18.75 -5.88 -10.53
N LEU A 548 19.60 -5.27 -9.68
CA LEU A 548 19.19 -4.25 -8.71
C LEU A 548 19.47 -2.83 -9.24
N MET A 549 18.46 -1.96 -9.21
CA MET A 549 18.61 -0.52 -9.48
C MET A 549 19.20 0.21 -8.27
N ASP A 550 19.99 1.26 -8.51
CA ASP A 550 20.59 2.06 -7.42
C ASP A 550 19.58 3.03 -6.80
N ASP A 551 18.74 3.64 -7.63
CA ASP A 551 17.67 4.55 -7.21
C ASP A 551 16.50 3.79 -6.55
N SER A 552 15.77 4.49 -5.68
CA SER A 552 14.59 3.96 -5.00
C SER A 552 13.30 4.56 -5.56
N ALA A 553 12.27 3.75 -5.70
CA ALA A 553 10.91 4.22 -5.98
C ALA A 553 10.34 4.89 -4.72
N THR A 554 10.22 6.21 -4.77
CA THR A 554 9.66 7.04 -3.68
C THR A 554 8.16 7.24 -3.85
N PRO A 555 7.40 7.45 -2.76
CA PRO A 555 5.97 7.67 -2.86
C PRO A 555 5.70 9.00 -3.55
N SER A 556 4.58 9.14 -4.25
CA SER A 556 4.27 10.30 -5.09
C SER A 556 4.25 11.65 -4.34
N ARG A 557 4.17 11.63 -3.00
CA ARG A 557 4.22 12.83 -2.14
C ARG A 557 5.50 12.95 -1.33
N GLY A 558 6.50 12.10 -1.57
CA GLY A 558 7.73 11.99 -0.78
C GLY A 558 7.54 11.45 0.65
N ARG A 559 6.30 11.17 1.07
CA ARG A 559 5.91 10.67 2.39
C ARG A 559 4.68 9.75 2.30
N PRO A 560 4.33 9.00 3.37
CA PRO A 560 3.13 8.18 3.41
C PRO A 560 1.86 9.02 3.30
N LEU A 561 0.83 8.44 2.70
CA LEU A 561 -0.52 8.99 2.67
C LEU A 561 -1.15 9.01 4.07
N LEU A 562 -0.92 7.94 4.82
CA LEU A 562 -1.53 7.72 6.13
C LEU A 562 -0.55 6.92 7.00
N VAL A 563 -0.47 7.28 8.27
CA VAL A 563 0.26 6.53 9.31
C VAL A 563 -0.69 6.26 10.48
N ARG A 564 -0.62 5.06 11.05
CA ARG A 564 -1.36 4.63 12.23
C ARG A 564 -0.42 3.99 13.24
N LYS A 565 -0.48 4.47 14.47
CA LYS A 565 0.21 3.87 15.61
C LYS A 565 -0.66 2.79 16.25
N GLU A 566 -0.03 1.73 16.78
CA GLU A 566 -0.69 0.63 17.49
C GLU A 566 -1.77 -0.06 16.64
N THR A 567 -1.56 -0.10 15.33
CA THR A 567 -2.46 -0.77 14.38
C THR A 567 -1.61 -1.39 13.30
N ASN A 568 -1.70 -2.72 13.16
CA ASN A 568 -1.04 -3.44 12.07
C ASN A 568 -2.02 -3.64 10.91
N PHE A 569 -1.70 -3.05 9.77
CA PHE A 569 -2.45 -3.25 8.54
C PHE A 569 -2.07 -4.58 7.90
N THR A 570 -3.07 -5.30 7.39
CA THR A 570 -2.89 -6.61 6.77
C THR A 570 -3.18 -6.58 5.28
N THR A 571 -4.25 -5.91 4.86
CA THR A 571 -4.72 -5.89 3.48
C THR A 571 -5.35 -4.55 3.12
N LEU A 572 -5.39 -4.24 1.82
CA LEU A 572 -5.84 -2.96 1.29
C LEU A 572 -6.68 -3.18 0.02
N ALA A 573 -7.79 -2.45 -0.09
CA ALA A 573 -8.51 -2.24 -1.34
C ALA A 573 -8.79 -0.75 -1.54
N VAL A 574 -8.83 -0.29 -2.79
CA VAL A 574 -9.10 1.11 -3.12
C VAL A 574 -10.19 1.20 -4.16
N HIS A 575 -11.12 2.14 -3.97
CA HIS A 575 -12.15 2.47 -4.96
C HIS A 575 -12.10 3.95 -5.30
N ARG A 576 -12.02 4.26 -6.59
CA ARG A 576 -12.11 5.62 -7.11
C ARG A 576 -13.55 5.96 -7.41
N THR A 577 -14.06 7.05 -6.84
CA THR A 577 -15.45 7.48 -7.00
C THR A 577 -15.54 8.98 -7.28
N LEU A 578 -16.63 9.42 -7.91
CA LEU A 578 -16.89 10.82 -8.20
C LEU A 578 -17.70 11.45 -7.05
N GLY A 579 -17.20 12.53 -6.47
CA GLY A 579 -17.93 13.32 -5.49
C GLY A 579 -19.02 14.18 -6.13
N LEU A 580 -19.88 14.78 -5.30
CA LEU A 580 -20.91 15.72 -5.77
C LEU A 580 -20.35 17.04 -6.33
N ASP A 581 -19.12 17.37 -5.98
CA ASP A 581 -18.35 18.47 -6.53
C ASP A 581 -17.80 18.19 -7.94
N GLY A 582 -17.92 16.95 -8.42
CA GLY A 582 -17.38 16.51 -9.70
C GLY A 582 -15.90 16.13 -9.64
N GLU A 583 -15.30 16.04 -8.46
CA GLU A 583 -13.90 15.64 -8.27
C GLU A 583 -13.80 14.14 -7.98
N LEU A 584 -12.68 13.54 -8.38
CA LEU A 584 -12.41 12.12 -8.15
C LEU A 584 -11.74 11.93 -6.78
N TYR A 585 -12.28 10.98 -6.02
CA TYR A 585 -11.80 10.60 -4.69
C TYR A 585 -11.38 9.14 -4.65
N ASP A 586 -10.19 8.90 -4.11
CA ASP A 586 -9.72 7.55 -3.81
C ASP A 586 -10.12 7.20 -2.37
N VAL A 587 -11.02 6.23 -2.23
CA VAL A 587 -11.48 5.68 -0.94
C VAL A 587 -10.74 4.39 -0.66
N LEU A 588 -10.01 4.37 0.45
CA LEU A 588 -9.21 3.25 0.92
C LEU A 588 -9.97 2.44 1.97
N PHE A 589 -9.97 1.13 1.80
CA PHE A 589 -10.47 0.15 2.76
C PHE A 589 -9.27 -0.67 3.27
N ILE A 590 -8.96 -0.56 4.56
CA ILE A 590 -7.73 -1.11 5.14
C ILE A 590 -8.08 -2.11 6.24
N GLY A 591 -7.77 -3.38 6.00
CA GLY A 591 -7.91 -4.45 6.99
C GLY A 591 -6.79 -4.43 8.02
N THR A 592 -7.07 -4.96 9.21
CA THR A 592 -6.11 -5.03 10.32
C THR A 592 -5.97 -6.44 10.87
N GLU A 593 -4.91 -6.68 11.64
CA GLU A 593 -4.67 -7.98 12.30
C GLU A 593 -5.72 -8.33 13.37
N ASN A 594 -6.44 -7.33 13.89
CA ASN A 594 -7.39 -7.50 14.99
C ASN A 594 -8.87 -7.45 14.53
N GLY A 595 -9.13 -7.68 13.23
CA GLY A 595 -10.50 -7.76 12.71
C GLY A 595 -11.21 -6.42 12.54
N TRP A 596 -10.45 -5.33 12.48
CA TRP A 596 -10.97 -4.00 12.14
C TRP A 596 -10.76 -3.67 10.66
N LEU A 597 -11.68 -2.89 10.12
CA LEU A 597 -11.63 -2.30 8.79
C LEU A 597 -11.66 -0.78 8.91
N ASN A 598 -10.61 -0.10 8.43
CA ASN A 598 -10.58 1.36 8.36
C ASN A 598 -11.05 1.82 6.99
N LYS A 599 -11.99 2.76 6.94
CA LYS A 599 -12.41 3.45 5.73
C LYS A 599 -11.83 4.86 5.74
N ALA A 600 -10.99 5.17 4.77
CA ALA A 600 -10.36 6.47 4.62
C ALA A 600 -10.55 7.02 3.21
N VAL A 601 -10.45 8.34 3.07
CA VAL A 601 -10.53 9.02 1.78
C VAL A 601 -9.33 9.95 1.62
N SER A 602 -8.77 9.94 0.42
CA SER A 602 -7.67 10.82 0.01
C SER A 602 -8.22 12.10 -0.60
N PHE A 603 -7.90 13.26 -0.01
CA PHE A 603 -8.27 14.60 -0.46
C PHE A 603 -7.03 15.39 -0.85
N GLY A 604 -6.70 15.52 -2.13
CA GLY A 604 -5.51 16.27 -2.54
C GLY A 604 -4.27 15.78 -1.78
N SER A 605 -3.65 16.60 -0.92
CA SER A 605 -2.48 16.23 -0.10
C SER A 605 -2.77 15.56 1.24
N SER A 606 -4.04 15.42 1.65
CA SER A 606 -4.46 14.99 2.99
C SER A 606 -5.27 13.70 2.95
N VAL A 607 -5.30 12.96 4.06
CA VAL A 607 -6.15 11.77 4.22
C VAL A 607 -7.05 11.94 5.44
N HIS A 608 -8.30 11.51 5.32
CA HIS A 608 -9.27 11.50 6.40
C HIS A 608 -9.79 10.08 6.62
N ILE A 609 -9.66 9.57 7.85
CA ILE A 609 -10.29 8.30 8.23
C ILE A 609 -11.74 8.59 8.63
N ILE A 610 -12.66 8.23 7.75
CA ILE A 610 -14.11 8.43 7.92
C ILE A 610 -14.60 7.61 9.10
N GLU A 611 -14.19 6.35 9.16
CA GLU A 611 -14.58 5.44 10.23
C GLU A 611 -13.67 4.20 10.32
N GLU A 612 -13.70 3.54 11.48
CA GLU A 612 -13.21 2.18 11.68
C GLU A 612 -14.35 1.27 12.13
N LEU A 613 -14.44 0.08 11.54
CA LEU A 613 -15.50 -0.89 11.73
C LEU A 613 -14.92 -2.19 12.29
N GLN A 614 -15.45 -2.67 13.40
CA GLN A 614 -15.12 -4.02 13.89
C GLN A 614 -15.98 -5.03 13.14
N VAL A 615 -15.42 -5.64 12.09
CA VAL A 615 -16.17 -6.51 11.16
C VAL A 615 -16.35 -7.93 11.67
N PHE A 616 -15.51 -8.37 12.61
CA PHE A 616 -15.60 -9.68 13.26
C PHE A 616 -15.82 -9.52 14.77
N ASP A 617 -16.58 -10.44 15.36
CA ASP A 617 -16.89 -10.46 16.80
C ASP A 617 -15.64 -10.68 17.65
N ARG A 618 -14.69 -11.47 17.13
CA ARG A 618 -13.36 -11.73 17.68
C ARG A 618 -12.28 -11.03 16.86
N ALA A 619 -11.11 -10.87 17.46
CA ALA A 619 -9.95 -10.26 16.83
C ALA A 619 -9.27 -11.19 15.81
N TYR A 620 -10.02 -11.62 14.78
CA TYR A 620 -9.46 -12.39 13.68
C TYR A 620 -8.86 -11.47 12.61
N PRO A 621 -7.63 -11.73 12.12
CA PRO A 621 -7.02 -10.91 11.09
C PRO A 621 -7.87 -10.83 9.82
N VAL A 622 -7.95 -9.65 9.23
CA VAL A 622 -8.55 -9.49 7.90
C VAL A 622 -7.54 -9.99 6.87
N HIS A 623 -7.86 -11.06 6.14
CA HIS A 623 -6.95 -11.69 5.17
C HIS A 623 -7.17 -11.20 3.75
N SER A 624 -8.42 -10.97 3.35
CA SER A 624 -8.77 -10.61 1.97
C SER A 624 -9.86 -9.54 1.95
N LEU A 625 -9.77 -8.67 0.94
CA LEU A 625 -10.75 -7.64 0.63
C LEU A 625 -11.07 -7.68 -0.86
N ALA A 626 -12.34 -7.55 -1.21
CA ALA A 626 -12.76 -7.42 -2.60
C ALA A 626 -13.90 -6.39 -2.72
N VAL A 627 -13.71 -5.39 -3.58
CA VAL A 627 -14.69 -4.33 -3.81
C VAL A 627 -15.47 -4.61 -5.08
N SER A 628 -16.79 -4.74 -4.99
CA SER A 628 -17.68 -4.70 -6.15
C SER A 628 -18.25 -3.30 -6.32
N THR A 629 -17.84 -2.63 -7.39
CA THR A 629 -18.30 -1.27 -7.71
C THR A 629 -19.74 -1.28 -8.19
N ASN A 630 -20.11 -2.27 -9.02
CA ASN A 630 -21.45 -2.37 -9.59
C ASN A 630 -22.52 -2.72 -8.55
N LYS A 631 -22.18 -3.52 -7.54
CA LYS A 631 -23.09 -3.83 -6.42
C LYS A 631 -22.96 -2.87 -5.26
N PHE A 632 -21.93 -2.02 -5.25
CA PHE A 632 -21.61 -1.12 -4.15
C PHE A 632 -21.39 -1.87 -2.82
N LEU A 633 -20.65 -2.98 -2.90
CA LEU A 633 -20.38 -3.88 -1.78
C LEU A 633 -18.87 -4.09 -1.60
N LEU A 634 -18.47 -4.32 -0.35
CA LEU A 634 -17.15 -4.79 0.05
C LEU A 634 -17.28 -6.15 0.73
N PHE A 635 -16.46 -7.09 0.30
CA PHE A 635 -16.34 -8.42 0.89
C PHE A 635 -15.06 -8.49 1.71
N VAL A 636 -15.17 -9.04 2.92
CA VAL A 636 -14.09 -9.10 3.90
C VAL A 636 -13.92 -10.54 4.35
N GLY A 637 -12.80 -11.17 3.96
CA GLY A 637 -12.49 -12.55 4.32
C GLY A 637 -11.52 -12.65 5.49
N SER A 638 -11.74 -13.63 6.37
CA SER A 638 -10.92 -13.92 7.53
C SER A 638 -10.92 -15.42 7.86
N LEU A 639 -10.25 -15.79 8.94
CA LEU A 639 -10.20 -17.14 9.50
C LEU A 639 -11.58 -17.69 9.84
N SER A 640 -12.50 -16.81 10.28
CA SER A 640 -13.83 -17.18 10.76
C SER A 640 -14.92 -17.20 9.68
N GLY A 641 -14.63 -16.71 8.47
CA GLY A 641 -15.61 -16.63 7.38
C GLY A 641 -15.51 -15.36 6.55
N LEU A 642 -16.64 -14.99 5.95
CA LEU A 642 -16.81 -13.89 5.02
C LEU A 642 -17.86 -12.90 5.56
N VAL A 643 -17.59 -11.61 5.42
CA VAL A 643 -18.55 -10.54 5.73
C VAL A 643 -18.79 -9.70 4.48
N GLN A 644 -20.05 -9.41 4.19
CA GLN A 644 -20.48 -8.50 3.13
C GLN A 644 -20.99 -7.20 3.76
N ILE A 645 -20.39 -6.06 3.39
CA ILE A 645 -20.80 -4.72 3.85
C ILE A 645 -21.01 -3.76 2.67
N PRO A 646 -21.93 -2.78 2.75
CA PRO A 646 -22.01 -1.72 1.74
C PRO A 646 -20.78 -0.80 1.82
N LEU A 647 -20.38 -0.20 0.67
CA LEU A 647 -19.25 0.75 0.66
C LEU A 647 -19.54 2.01 1.50
N ALA A 648 -20.81 2.33 1.72
CA ALA A 648 -21.27 3.37 2.65
C ALA A 648 -22.66 3.06 3.17
N ASP A 649 -22.86 3.29 4.47
CA ASP A 649 -24.18 3.42 5.08
C ASP A 649 -24.40 4.89 5.45
N CYS A 650 -25.02 5.65 4.54
CA CYS A 650 -25.31 7.06 4.77
C CYS A 650 -26.46 7.29 5.76
N SER A 651 -27.32 6.27 5.98
CA SER A 651 -28.51 6.40 6.81
C SER A 651 -28.19 6.64 8.29
N LYS A 652 -26.99 6.21 8.73
CA LYS A 652 -26.49 6.47 10.08
C LYS A 652 -26.28 7.95 10.41
N TYR A 653 -26.13 8.81 9.38
CA TYR A 653 -25.96 10.26 9.57
C TYR A 653 -27.33 10.94 9.64
N ARG A 654 -27.77 11.26 10.86
CA ARG A 654 -29.16 11.69 11.13
C ARG A 654 -29.41 13.18 10.92
N SER A 655 -28.37 13.99 10.76
CA SER A 655 -28.49 15.44 10.55
C SER A 655 -27.65 15.90 9.37
N CYS A 656 -27.99 17.07 8.81
CA CYS A 656 -27.22 17.68 7.73
C CYS A 656 -25.77 17.90 8.14
N ALA A 657 -25.54 18.43 9.35
CA ALA A 657 -24.20 18.67 9.86
C ALA A 657 -23.39 17.36 9.95
N ASP A 658 -23.97 16.29 10.50
CA ASP A 658 -23.28 14.99 10.63
C ASP A 658 -22.95 14.38 9.26
N CYS A 659 -23.89 14.45 8.31
CA CYS A 659 -23.71 13.95 6.93
C CYS A 659 -22.57 14.67 6.19
N ILE A 660 -22.54 16.01 6.27
CA ILE A 660 -21.49 16.81 5.60
C ILE A 660 -20.14 16.67 6.31
N LEU A 661 -20.12 16.66 7.65
CA LEU A 661 -18.89 16.50 8.43
C LEU A 661 -18.30 15.09 8.34
N ALA A 662 -19.07 14.10 7.88
CA ALA A 662 -18.56 12.76 7.58
C ALA A 662 -17.52 12.76 6.47
N ARG A 663 -17.61 13.73 5.54
CA ARG A 663 -16.73 13.83 4.36
C ARG A 663 -16.60 12.49 3.62
N ASP A 664 -17.70 11.75 3.57
CA ASP A 664 -17.79 10.48 2.87
C ASP A 664 -18.24 10.78 1.44
N PRO A 665 -17.40 10.57 0.41
CA PRO A 665 -17.73 10.95 -0.96
C PRO A 665 -18.96 10.19 -1.51
N TYR A 666 -19.35 9.09 -0.85
CA TYR A 666 -20.56 8.35 -1.19
C TYR A 666 -21.84 8.95 -0.61
N CYS A 667 -21.75 9.86 0.37
CA CYS A 667 -22.91 10.34 1.12
C CYS A 667 -23.18 11.83 0.90
N ALA A 668 -24.46 12.17 0.85
CA ALA A 668 -24.92 13.52 0.61
C ALA A 668 -26.23 13.82 1.34
N TRP A 669 -26.40 15.07 1.76
CA TRP A 669 -27.64 15.48 2.42
C TRP A 669 -28.70 15.86 1.38
N SER A 670 -29.86 15.18 1.42
CA SER A 670 -31.02 15.54 0.60
C SER A 670 -31.92 16.52 1.35
N LEU A 671 -32.03 17.75 0.86
CA LEU A 671 -32.95 18.76 1.43
C LEU A 671 -34.42 18.31 1.31
N ASN A 672 -34.80 17.74 0.16
CA ASN A 672 -36.17 17.31 -0.09
C ASN A 672 -36.59 16.17 0.85
N ARG A 673 -35.70 15.21 1.08
CA ARG A 673 -35.98 14.05 1.96
C ARG A 673 -35.62 14.31 3.42
N SER A 674 -34.97 15.44 3.72
CA SER A 674 -34.44 15.78 5.05
C SER A 674 -33.64 14.65 5.71
N ARG A 675 -32.84 13.93 4.91
CA ARG A 675 -31.98 12.82 5.37
C ARG A 675 -30.70 12.70 4.55
N CYS A 676 -29.69 12.08 5.12
CA CYS A 676 -28.48 11.70 4.40
C CYS A 676 -28.79 10.49 3.51
N VAL A 677 -28.39 10.58 2.25
CA VAL A 677 -28.63 9.58 1.20
C VAL A 677 -27.33 9.28 0.46
N ARG A 678 -27.31 8.25 -0.38
CA ARG A 678 -26.18 8.04 -1.27
C ARG A 678 -26.12 9.14 -2.34
N ALA A 679 -24.92 9.55 -2.72
CA ALA A 679 -24.70 10.63 -3.68
C ALA A 679 -25.26 10.29 -5.09
N ASP A 680 -25.21 9.01 -5.49
CA ASP A 680 -25.73 8.53 -6.77
C ASP A 680 -27.27 8.56 -6.84
N GLU A 681 -27.97 8.50 -5.70
CA GLU A 681 -29.43 8.68 -5.63
C GLU A 681 -29.87 10.13 -5.94
N LEU A 682 -28.96 11.11 -5.88
CA LEU A 682 -29.24 12.52 -6.17
C LEU A 682 -28.93 12.92 -7.60
N GLN A 683 -28.16 12.10 -8.32
CA GLN A 683 -27.82 12.32 -9.74
C GLN A 683 -28.87 11.76 -10.69
N ARG A 684 -29.78 10.91 -10.20
CA ARG A 684 -31.01 10.46 -10.87
C ARG A 684 -32.17 11.36 -10.49
#